data_AF-C6PR70-F1
#
_entry.id   AF-C6PR70-F1
#
_cell.length_a   1.000
_cell.length_b   1.000
_cell.length_c   1.000
_cell.angle_alpha   90.00
_cell.angle_beta   90.00
_cell.angle_gamma   90.00
#
_symmetry.space_group_name_H-M   'P 1'
#
loop_
_entity.id
_entity.type
_entity.pdbx_description
1 polymer ?
#
loop_
_entity_poly.entity_id
_entity_poly.type
_entity_poly.pdbx_seq_one_letter_code
_entity_poly.pdbx_strand_id
1 'polypeptide(L)'
;MAENLKERGLNVALVEAAPHILAPFDSDMVTFAEKELEDNGVGVILNDGVKAFKEEHNGINVMLNSGKCLYADIVILAIGVKPDTEFLKDSGLEFGPKGHIVVNSNMETSLQNIYAVGDAVEVVDFVNQSKTAIALAGPANKQGRIAADNVCGLNSKYKGTMGTAIIKVFGITGASTGNNERTLKSKNIPYKVIYIHPQSSASYYPGASPMSIKLIFNGEGKILGAQAFGYAGVDKRIDDIAVVMRLKGTIYDLEELELAYAPPYSSAKDPVNMAGFVAENVLNGRMNSIVPEDIDNRNRDNSVLVDVRTDLEFDNGHIEGALNLPVDDLRELKNKLEKDKEILIYCQVGLRGYIASRILTAHGFNVKNLTGGYKTYSMSKFKPADVVMNKNDKGSFINFKTNVMEEVSLESDGNEYNEQKEESFNKTLDACGLCCPGPLMQVGKSIEDMKEGEVLKVTASDPGFYEDIKSWCKTTNNELLNRKKDKGNVEALIRKGKKKLMNSNDMNSNSEVLQKDNKTMVVFSGDLDKAIASFIIANGAASMGKKVTMFFTFWGLNILRKPEKIKTDKGLMDKMFSMMMPRGSKKLGLSKMNMCGMGAKMIRKVMKDKNVNSLEELIQSAINSGIEIVACQMSMDVMGIKKEELIEGVKIGGVGYYLGEAEDSNVNLFI
;
A
#
# COMPACT_ATOMS: atom_id res chain seq x y z
N MET A 1 8.52 4.95 22.00
CA MET A 1 8.42 6.36 22.46
C MET A 1 7.82 7.27 21.41
N ALA A 2 8.46 7.44 20.24
CA ALA A 2 7.98 8.37 19.20
C ALA A 2 6.49 8.19 18.86
N GLU A 3 6.06 6.95 18.59
CA GLU A 3 4.65 6.61 18.35
C GLU A 3 3.72 7.07 19.47
N ASN A 4 4.02 6.70 20.72
CA ASN A 4 3.15 7.02 21.86
C ASN A 4 3.05 8.52 22.12
N LEU A 5 4.14 9.27 21.91
CA LEU A 5 4.12 10.74 22.03
C LEU A 5 3.29 11.36 20.91
N LYS A 6 3.39 10.84 19.69
CA LYS A 6 2.59 11.33 18.57
C LYS A 6 1.10 11.03 18.77
N GLU A 7 0.76 9.84 19.27
CA GLU A 7 -0.63 9.48 19.63
C GLU A 7 -1.21 10.37 20.74
N ARG A 8 -0.36 10.90 21.62
CA ARG A 8 -0.73 11.91 22.64
C ARG A 8 -0.88 13.33 22.08
N GLY A 9 -0.70 13.52 20.77
CA GLY A 9 -0.83 14.81 20.10
C GLY A 9 0.43 15.67 20.12
N LEU A 10 1.59 15.14 20.56
CA LEU A 10 2.83 15.90 20.59
C LEU A 10 3.49 15.95 19.21
N ASN A 11 4.20 17.03 18.94
CA ASN A 11 5.16 17.11 17.84
C ASN A 11 6.43 16.37 18.24
N VAL A 12 6.85 15.40 17.41
CA VAL A 12 7.97 14.51 17.70
C VAL A 12 9.01 14.61 16.59
N ALA A 13 10.27 14.90 16.98
CA ALA A 13 11.44 14.61 16.16
C ALA A 13 12.20 13.43 16.76
N LEU A 14 12.62 12.50 15.90
CA LEU A 14 13.53 11.41 16.20
C LEU A 14 14.88 11.73 15.55
N VAL A 15 15.91 11.83 16.38
CA VAL A 15 17.29 12.08 15.94
C VAL A 15 18.11 10.80 16.11
N GLU A 16 18.76 10.37 15.04
CA GLU A 16 19.59 9.17 14.99
C GLU A 16 20.94 9.50 14.33
N ALA A 17 22.02 9.16 15.02
CA ALA A 17 23.39 9.40 14.54
C ALA A 17 23.76 8.43 13.42
N ALA A 18 23.17 7.25 13.40
CA ALA A 18 23.33 6.27 12.34
C ALA A 18 22.60 6.69 11.04
N PRO A 19 22.95 6.07 9.89
CA PRO A 19 22.26 6.34 8.62
C PRO A 19 20.81 5.85 8.55
N HIS A 20 20.31 5.16 9.58
CA HIS A 20 18.94 4.69 9.70
C HIS A 20 18.63 4.34 11.16
N ILE A 21 17.34 4.26 11.47
CA ILE A 21 16.83 3.77 12.76
C ILE A 21 16.95 2.24 12.87
N LEU A 22 16.53 1.67 14.02
CA LEU A 22 16.31 0.23 14.20
C LEU A 22 17.47 -0.67 13.67
N ALA A 23 18.65 -0.53 14.27
CA ALA A 23 19.88 -1.25 13.89
C ALA A 23 19.78 -2.77 13.58
N PRO A 24 18.84 -3.55 14.18
CA PRO A 24 18.64 -4.95 13.77
C PRO A 24 18.23 -5.14 12.30
N PHE A 25 17.62 -4.15 11.67
CA PHE A 25 17.20 -4.19 10.27
C PHE A 25 18.29 -3.64 9.34
N ASP A 26 18.27 -4.08 8.08
CA ASP A 26 19.12 -3.50 7.03
C ASP A 26 18.52 -2.21 6.46
N SER A 27 19.37 -1.39 5.86
CA SER A 27 18.99 -0.08 5.29
C SER A 27 17.86 -0.15 4.26
N ASP A 28 17.73 -1.27 3.53
CA ASP A 28 16.68 -1.48 2.53
C ASP A 28 15.32 -1.90 3.14
N MET A 29 15.32 -2.39 4.38
CA MET A 29 14.11 -2.79 5.09
C MET A 29 13.65 -1.74 6.10
N VAL A 30 14.56 -1.00 6.71
CA VAL A 30 14.21 0.02 7.70
C VAL A 30 13.46 1.20 7.10
N THR A 31 13.62 1.49 5.80
CA THR A 31 12.92 2.58 5.13
C THR A 31 11.40 2.41 5.16
N PHE A 32 10.87 1.18 5.33
CA PHE A 32 9.45 0.96 5.58
C PHE A 32 8.99 1.59 6.91
N ALA A 33 9.80 1.49 7.97
CA ALA A 33 9.53 2.11 9.26
C ALA A 33 9.74 3.63 9.22
N GLU A 34 10.80 4.09 8.56
CA GLU A 34 11.09 5.52 8.42
C GLU A 34 9.98 6.25 7.66
N LYS A 35 9.48 5.63 6.57
CA LYS A 35 8.35 6.15 5.82
C LYS A 35 7.08 6.16 6.66
N GLU A 36 6.78 5.10 7.40
CA GLU A 36 5.59 5.07 8.26
C GLU A 36 5.66 6.14 9.37
N LEU A 37 6.84 6.38 9.95
CA LEU A 37 7.03 7.47 10.92
C LEU A 37 6.73 8.84 10.28
N GLU A 38 7.28 9.09 9.09
CA GLU A 38 7.05 10.35 8.35
C GLU A 38 5.58 10.52 7.95
N ASP A 39 4.95 9.47 7.42
CA ASP A 39 3.53 9.47 7.02
C ASP A 39 2.61 9.77 8.22
N ASN A 40 3.03 9.42 9.43
CA ASN A 40 2.35 9.74 10.69
C ASN A 40 2.85 11.05 11.34
N GLY A 41 3.59 11.88 10.61
CA GLY A 41 4.00 13.22 11.02
C GLY A 41 5.06 13.25 12.13
N VAL A 42 5.93 12.24 12.19
CA VAL A 42 7.15 12.24 13.00
C VAL A 42 8.31 12.71 12.14
N GLY A 43 9.05 13.73 12.59
CA GLY A 43 10.25 14.17 11.91
C GLY A 43 11.41 13.22 12.16
N VAL A 44 11.96 12.58 11.12
CA VAL A 44 13.09 11.65 11.25
C VAL A 44 14.37 12.34 10.75
N ILE A 45 15.39 12.43 11.60
CA ILE A 45 16.69 13.04 11.30
C ILE A 45 17.75 11.96 11.46
N LEU A 46 18.39 11.58 10.35
CA LEU A 46 19.40 10.52 10.28
C LEU A 46 20.78 11.12 10.01
N ASN A 47 21.84 10.36 10.25
CA ASN A 47 23.24 10.79 10.09
C ASN A 47 23.60 12.04 10.90
N ASP A 48 22.88 12.32 11.99
CA ASP A 48 23.14 13.49 12.81
C ASP A 48 22.92 13.16 14.29
N GLY A 49 23.91 13.51 15.11
CA GLY A 49 23.92 13.22 16.54
C GLY A 49 23.69 14.49 17.35
N VAL A 50 23.15 14.34 18.56
CA VAL A 50 23.06 15.47 19.49
C VAL A 50 24.45 15.83 19.99
N LYS A 51 24.82 17.11 19.86
CA LYS A 51 26.09 17.69 20.32
C LYS A 51 25.97 18.29 21.72
N ALA A 52 24.89 19.02 21.99
CA ALA A 52 24.68 19.69 23.27
C ALA A 52 23.20 19.98 23.54
N PHE A 53 22.87 20.09 24.82
CA PHE A 53 21.59 20.60 25.30
C PHE A 53 21.81 21.95 25.96
N LYS A 54 20.99 22.94 25.62
CA LYS A 54 20.96 24.23 26.28
C LYS A 54 19.55 24.52 26.78
N GLU A 55 19.42 24.61 28.10
CA GLU A 55 18.17 25.00 28.73
C GLU A 55 17.89 26.49 28.48
N GLU A 56 16.68 26.80 28.06
CA GLU A 56 16.18 28.15 27.84
C GLU A 56 14.88 28.33 28.65
N HIS A 57 14.45 29.57 28.91
CA HIS A 57 13.35 29.88 29.84
C HIS A 57 12.05 29.06 29.65
N ASN A 58 11.78 28.57 28.44
CA ASN A 58 10.56 27.82 28.11
C ASN A 58 10.81 26.44 27.47
N GLY A 59 12.03 25.88 27.50
CA GLY A 59 12.32 24.59 26.87
C GLY A 59 13.80 24.29 26.68
N ILE A 60 14.11 23.34 25.81
CA ILE A 60 15.47 22.83 25.56
C ILE A 60 15.83 23.08 24.10
N ASN A 61 16.91 23.81 23.89
CA ASN A 61 17.55 23.95 22.59
C ASN A 61 18.55 22.80 22.40
N VAL A 62 18.23 21.90 21.48
CA VAL A 62 19.02 20.71 21.14
C VAL A 62 19.89 21.03 19.92
N MET A 63 21.19 21.15 20.15
CA MET A 63 22.17 21.39 19.09
C MET A 63 22.67 20.07 18.52
N LEU A 64 22.60 19.89 17.21
CA LEU A 64 23.10 18.71 16.51
C LEU A 64 24.54 18.91 16.00
N ASN A 65 25.20 17.83 15.60
CA ASN A 65 26.56 17.85 15.07
C ASN A 65 26.66 18.60 13.74
N SER A 66 25.61 18.57 12.93
CA SER A 66 25.50 19.37 11.69
C SER A 66 25.45 20.89 11.92
N GLY A 67 25.23 21.34 13.17
CA GLY A 67 24.96 22.73 13.52
C GLY A 67 23.46 23.08 13.49
N LYS A 68 22.60 22.16 13.05
CA LYS A 68 21.15 22.28 13.16
C LYS A 68 20.73 22.39 14.62
N CYS A 69 19.78 23.28 14.92
CA CYS A 69 19.20 23.45 16.25
C CYS A 69 17.74 23.04 16.21
N LEU A 70 17.30 22.26 17.19
CA LEU A 70 15.91 21.85 17.37
C LEU A 70 15.42 22.35 18.72
N TYR A 71 14.23 22.92 18.75
CA TYR A 71 13.58 23.28 20.01
C TYR A 71 12.68 22.12 20.49
N ALA A 72 12.77 21.75 21.76
CA ALA A 72 11.96 20.71 22.38
C ALA A 72 11.55 21.07 23.81
N ASP A 73 10.33 20.73 24.20
CA ASP A 73 9.84 20.89 25.57
C ASP A 73 10.28 19.72 26.47
N ILE A 74 10.48 18.54 25.87
CA ILE A 74 10.94 17.31 26.53
C ILE A 74 11.94 16.62 25.61
N VAL A 75 13.04 16.12 26.18
CA VAL A 75 14.01 15.27 25.48
C VAL A 75 14.01 13.88 26.12
N ILE A 76 13.95 12.84 25.29
CA ILE A 76 14.03 11.45 25.73
C ILE A 76 15.28 10.81 25.12
N LEU A 77 16.20 10.36 25.98
CA LEU A 77 17.39 9.63 25.56
C LEU A 77 17.08 8.14 25.47
N ALA A 78 17.11 7.59 24.26
CA ALA A 78 16.88 6.17 23.96
C ALA A 78 18.02 5.58 23.12
N ILE A 79 19.27 5.84 23.52
CA ILE A 79 20.49 5.56 22.75
C ILE A 79 21.14 4.19 23.05
N GLY A 80 20.35 3.25 23.58
CA GLY A 80 20.82 1.92 23.99
C GLY A 80 21.10 1.80 25.49
N VAL A 81 21.55 0.61 25.90
CA VAL A 81 21.79 0.24 27.31
C VAL A 81 23.19 -0.34 27.48
N LYS A 82 23.72 -0.24 28.71
CA LYS A 82 24.98 -0.86 29.15
C LYS A 82 24.66 -1.79 30.34
N PRO A 83 25.35 -2.92 30.51
CA PRO A 83 25.15 -3.80 31.66
C PRO A 83 25.46 -3.06 32.96
N ASP A 84 24.60 -3.23 33.96
CA ASP A 84 24.76 -2.67 35.30
C ASP A 84 25.61 -3.60 36.18
N THR A 85 26.91 -3.62 35.89
CA THR A 85 27.88 -4.57 36.47
C THR A 85 29.07 -3.87 37.13
N GLU A 86 29.05 -2.54 37.21
CA GLU A 86 30.20 -1.76 37.67
C GLU A 86 30.54 -2.04 39.14
N PHE A 87 29.54 -2.25 39.98
CA PHE A 87 29.72 -2.60 41.39
C PHE A 87 30.39 -3.97 41.61
N LEU A 88 30.52 -4.79 40.57
CA LEU A 88 31.12 -6.14 40.62
C LEU A 88 32.57 -6.19 40.13
N LYS A 89 33.18 -5.08 39.70
CA LYS A 89 34.53 -5.08 39.10
C LYS A 89 35.60 -5.73 39.99
N ASP A 90 35.52 -5.54 41.30
CA ASP A 90 36.51 -6.07 42.26
C ASP A 90 36.11 -7.44 42.86
N SER A 91 35.06 -8.07 42.34
CA SER A 91 34.57 -9.36 42.84
C SER A 91 35.39 -10.57 42.38
N GLY A 92 36.27 -10.41 41.39
CA GLY A 92 36.98 -11.51 40.73
C GLY A 92 36.19 -12.19 39.60
N LEU A 93 35.00 -11.69 39.26
CA LEU A 93 34.25 -12.13 38.07
C LEU A 93 34.99 -11.78 36.78
N GLU A 94 34.88 -12.67 35.78
CA GLU A 94 35.33 -12.37 34.43
C GLU A 94 34.30 -11.53 33.68
N PHE A 95 34.77 -10.46 33.04
CA PHE A 95 33.95 -9.55 32.24
C PHE A 95 34.42 -9.51 30.79
N GLY A 96 33.47 -9.43 29.87
CA GLY A 96 33.72 -9.14 28.47
C GLY A 96 34.18 -7.69 28.24
N PRO A 97 34.64 -7.34 27.03
CA PRO A 97 35.20 -6.03 26.73
C PRO A 97 34.23 -4.86 26.94
N LYS A 98 32.92 -5.13 26.95
CA LYS A 98 31.86 -4.13 27.20
C LYS A 98 31.30 -4.16 28.63
N GLY A 99 31.93 -4.89 29.55
CA GLY A 99 31.52 -5.00 30.95
C GLY A 99 30.41 -6.01 31.23
N HIS A 100 30.03 -6.85 30.26
CA HIS A 100 29.06 -7.92 30.49
C HIS A 100 29.74 -9.08 31.24
N ILE A 101 29.02 -9.76 32.13
CA ILE A 101 29.54 -10.93 32.86
C ILE A 101 29.72 -12.09 31.88
N VAL A 102 30.89 -12.72 31.89
CA VAL A 102 31.16 -13.92 31.08
C VAL A 102 30.53 -15.12 31.78
N VAL A 103 29.73 -15.88 31.05
CA VAL A 103 29.11 -17.12 31.53
C VAL A 103 29.34 -18.27 30.58
N ASN A 104 29.33 -19.50 31.10
CA ASN A 104 29.36 -20.72 30.29
C ASN A 104 27.94 -21.10 29.79
N SER A 105 27.80 -22.24 29.10
CA SER A 105 26.49 -22.70 28.60
C SER A 105 25.47 -23.03 29.70
N ASN A 106 25.93 -23.24 30.93
CA ASN A 106 25.11 -23.53 32.10
C ASN A 106 24.75 -22.24 32.89
N MET A 107 25.08 -21.06 32.35
CA MET A 107 24.88 -19.75 32.97
C MET A 107 25.73 -19.54 34.24
N GLU A 108 26.79 -20.34 34.41
CA GLU A 108 27.75 -20.20 35.51
C GLU A 108 28.79 -19.14 35.16
N THR A 109 29.15 -18.34 36.15
CA THR A 109 30.24 -17.35 36.04
C THR A 109 31.60 -18.01 36.25
N SER A 110 32.68 -17.22 36.26
CA SER A 110 34.02 -17.68 36.65
C SER A 110 34.14 -18.06 38.13
N LEU A 111 33.18 -17.65 38.98
CA LEU A 111 33.15 -17.95 40.40
C LEU A 111 32.22 -19.12 40.71
N GLN A 112 32.68 -20.03 41.58
CA GLN A 112 31.92 -21.20 41.97
C GLN A 112 30.60 -20.82 42.66
N ASN A 113 29.52 -21.53 42.31
CA ASN A 113 28.16 -21.33 42.85
C ASN A 113 27.55 -19.95 42.54
N ILE A 114 28.12 -19.17 41.63
CA ILE A 114 27.58 -17.88 41.18
C ILE A 114 27.15 -18.00 39.73
N TYR A 115 25.87 -17.68 39.48
CA TYR A 115 25.24 -17.67 38.16
C TYR A 115 24.87 -16.23 37.78
N ALA A 116 24.88 -15.94 36.48
CA ALA A 116 24.41 -14.67 35.95
C ALA A 116 23.55 -14.90 34.70
N VAL A 117 22.53 -14.05 34.52
CA VAL A 117 21.55 -14.17 33.42
C VAL A 117 21.09 -12.79 32.97
N GLY A 118 20.35 -12.74 31.87
CA GLY A 118 19.71 -11.53 31.36
C GLY A 118 20.67 -10.56 30.68
N ASP A 119 20.31 -9.29 30.68
CA ASP A 119 21.01 -8.25 29.91
C ASP A 119 22.42 -7.97 30.43
N ALA A 120 22.77 -8.48 31.63
CA ALA A 120 24.08 -8.34 32.23
C ALA A 120 25.13 -9.31 31.68
N VAL A 121 24.76 -10.36 30.93
CA VAL A 121 25.70 -11.40 30.49
C VAL A 121 26.05 -11.34 29.01
N GLU A 122 27.24 -11.84 28.66
CA GLU A 122 27.56 -12.17 27.27
C GLU A 122 26.81 -13.43 26.84
N VAL A 123 26.30 -13.40 25.61
CA VAL A 123 25.65 -14.55 24.97
C VAL A 123 26.40 -14.92 23.70
N VAL A 124 26.20 -16.16 23.24
CA VAL A 124 26.71 -16.61 21.95
C VAL A 124 25.63 -16.41 20.89
N ASP A 125 25.97 -15.69 19.82
CA ASP A 125 25.11 -15.54 18.64
C ASP A 125 24.87 -16.90 17.98
N PHE A 126 23.61 -17.25 17.75
CA PHE A 126 23.24 -18.57 17.22
C PHE A 126 23.70 -18.81 15.77
N VAL A 127 23.85 -17.76 14.98
CA VAL A 127 24.16 -17.87 13.55
C VAL A 127 25.66 -17.88 13.33
N ASN A 128 26.36 -16.87 13.85
CA ASN A 128 27.79 -16.66 13.62
C ASN A 128 28.70 -17.13 14.76
N GLN A 129 28.14 -17.62 15.86
CA GLN A 129 28.85 -18.22 17.00
C GLN A 129 29.80 -17.28 17.77
N SER A 130 29.78 -15.97 17.53
CA SER A 130 30.57 -15.03 18.34
C SER A 130 29.87 -14.66 19.65
N LYS A 131 30.68 -14.28 20.63
CA LYS A 131 30.20 -13.58 21.82
C LYS A 131 29.61 -12.21 21.45
N THR A 132 28.45 -11.91 22.00
CA THR A 132 27.71 -10.66 21.79
C THR A 132 26.84 -10.35 23.01
N ALA A 133 26.14 -9.21 22.99
CA ALA A 133 25.15 -8.82 23.97
C ALA A 133 23.82 -8.56 23.27
N ILE A 134 22.76 -9.24 23.72
CA ILE A 134 21.40 -9.11 23.16
C ILE A 134 20.45 -8.97 24.34
N ALA A 135 20.08 -7.71 24.63
CA ALA A 135 19.20 -7.36 25.73
C ALA A 135 17.73 -7.56 25.33
N LEU A 136 17.19 -8.76 25.57
CA LEU A 136 15.82 -9.13 25.23
C LEU A 136 15.21 -10.01 26.33
N ALA A 137 13.94 -9.75 26.66
CA ALA A 137 13.23 -10.42 27.74
C ALA A 137 13.09 -11.94 27.53
N GLY A 138 12.88 -12.39 26.28
CA GLY A 138 12.74 -13.82 25.96
C GLY A 138 14.00 -14.64 26.32
N PRO A 139 15.18 -14.26 25.82
CA PRO A 139 16.48 -14.77 26.29
C PRO A 139 16.63 -14.74 27.82
N ALA A 140 16.39 -13.60 28.48
CA ALA A 140 16.56 -13.45 29.92
C ALA A 140 15.72 -14.46 30.74
N ASN A 141 14.43 -14.63 30.38
CA ASN A 141 13.55 -15.60 31.05
C ASN A 141 14.04 -17.05 30.87
N LYS A 142 14.49 -17.41 29.67
CA LYS A 142 15.03 -18.75 29.39
C LYS A 142 16.33 -19.00 30.17
N GLN A 143 17.22 -18.01 30.23
CA GLN A 143 18.47 -18.08 30.98
C GLN A 143 18.20 -18.23 32.47
N GLY A 144 17.29 -17.42 33.05
CA GLY A 144 16.91 -17.53 34.46
C GLY A 144 16.38 -18.91 34.83
N ARG A 145 15.53 -19.50 33.98
CA ARG A 145 15.06 -20.87 34.18
C ARG A 145 16.19 -21.91 34.06
N ILE A 146 17.14 -21.74 33.15
CA ILE A 146 18.31 -22.63 33.01
C ILE A 146 19.23 -22.51 34.23
N ALA A 147 19.46 -21.30 34.73
CA ALA A 147 20.25 -21.10 35.95
C ALA A 147 19.59 -21.79 37.14
N ALA A 148 18.27 -21.68 37.30
CA ALA A 148 17.54 -22.39 38.35
C ALA A 148 17.68 -23.92 38.23
N ASP A 149 17.53 -24.48 37.03
CA ASP A 149 17.78 -25.91 36.77
C ASP A 149 19.20 -26.33 37.22
N ASN A 150 20.20 -25.51 36.93
CA ASN A 150 21.61 -25.81 37.21
C ASN A 150 21.97 -25.67 38.68
N VAL A 151 21.40 -24.69 39.39
CA VAL A 151 21.46 -24.61 40.85
C VAL A 151 20.90 -25.89 41.50
N CYS A 152 19.90 -26.52 40.88
CA CYS A 152 19.34 -27.80 41.33
C CYS A 152 20.03 -29.05 40.75
N GLY A 153 21.13 -28.92 40.00
CA GLY A 153 21.89 -30.05 39.45
C GLY A 153 21.31 -30.71 38.20
N LEU A 154 20.38 -30.06 37.47
CA LEU A 154 19.69 -30.63 36.30
C LEU A 154 20.46 -30.46 34.96
N ASN A 155 21.66 -29.87 34.96
CA ASN A 155 22.58 -29.72 33.82
C ASN A 155 21.92 -29.20 32.51
N SER A 156 21.08 -28.18 32.64
CA SER A 156 20.40 -27.49 31.55
C SER A 156 21.36 -26.54 30.83
N LYS A 157 21.22 -26.42 29.50
CA LYS A 157 22.16 -25.64 28.66
C LYS A 157 21.47 -24.60 27.80
N TYR A 158 22.03 -23.39 27.80
CA TYR A 158 21.65 -22.32 26.89
C TYR A 158 22.31 -22.53 25.52
N LYS A 159 21.48 -22.56 24.47
CA LYS A 159 21.91 -22.87 23.09
C LYS A 159 22.06 -21.62 22.23
N GLY A 160 22.56 -20.54 22.81
CA GLY A 160 22.75 -19.25 22.14
C GLY A 160 21.46 -18.50 21.78
N THR A 161 21.65 -17.28 21.29
CA THR A 161 20.60 -16.28 21.04
C THR A 161 20.51 -15.96 19.55
N MET A 162 19.31 -15.98 18.97
CA MET A 162 19.07 -15.61 17.55
C MET A 162 18.81 -14.11 17.35
N GLY A 163 18.49 -13.37 18.41
CA GLY A 163 18.12 -11.96 18.29
C GLY A 163 16.74 -11.72 17.66
N THR A 164 15.82 -12.68 17.80
CA THR A 164 14.44 -12.51 17.32
C THR A 164 13.77 -11.34 18.05
N ALA A 165 13.35 -10.33 17.29
CA ALA A 165 12.79 -9.09 17.80
C ALA A 165 11.63 -8.62 16.92
N ILE A 166 10.70 -7.88 17.51
CA ILE A 166 9.50 -7.35 16.86
C ILE A 166 9.18 -5.97 17.44
N ILE A 167 8.68 -5.08 16.60
CA ILE A 167 8.31 -3.71 16.96
C ILE A 167 7.07 -3.27 16.19
N LYS A 168 6.16 -2.57 16.88
CA LYS A 168 5.07 -1.83 16.25
C LYS A 168 5.56 -0.44 15.87
N VAL A 169 5.26 -0.03 14.65
CA VAL A 169 5.48 1.32 14.14
C VAL A 169 4.17 1.78 13.53
N PHE A 170 3.39 2.53 14.30
CA PHE A 170 2.04 2.97 13.95
C PHE A 170 1.17 1.84 13.38
N GLY A 171 0.86 1.87 12.09
CA GLY A 171 0.01 0.88 11.43
C GLY A 171 0.73 -0.41 11.04
N ILE A 172 2.08 -0.43 11.03
CA ILE A 172 2.86 -1.59 10.59
C ILE A 172 3.58 -2.28 11.75
N THR A 173 3.86 -3.56 11.53
CA THR A 173 4.74 -4.37 12.36
C THR A 173 6.04 -4.61 11.62
N GLY A 174 7.17 -4.39 12.28
CA GLY A 174 8.50 -4.82 11.85
C GLY A 174 9.01 -5.96 12.72
N ALA A 175 9.56 -7.01 12.13
CA ALA A 175 10.18 -8.10 12.88
C ALA A 175 11.43 -8.64 12.19
N SER A 176 12.39 -9.13 12.98
CA SER A 176 13.66 -9.66 12.51
C SER A 176 14.11 -10.86 13.33
N THR A 177 14.89 -11.76 12.72
CA THR A 177 15.57 -12.86 13.42
C THR A 177 16.91 -13.16 12.74
N GLY A 178 17.91 -13.61 13.49
CA GLY A 178 19.24 -13.93 12.96
C GLY A 178 20.14 -12.72 12.72
N ASN A 179 21.03 -12.83 11.75
CA ASN A 179 22.00 -11.79 11.42
C ASN A 179 21.59 -11.02 10.16
N ASN A 180 21.71 -9.70 10.22
CA ASN A 180 21.53 -8.80 9.08
C ASN A 180 22.79 -8.75 8.19
N GLU A 181 22.67 -8.16 6.99
CA GLU A 181 23.78 -8.12 6.02
C GLU A 181 25.02 -7.43 6.59
N ARG A 182 24.85 -6.34 7.34
CA ARG A 182 25.96 -5.61 7.95
C ARG A 182 26.80 -6.50 8.89
N THR A 183 26.14 -7.29 9.73
CA THR A 183 26.80 -8.23 10.64
C THR A 183 27.57 -9.29 9.86
N LEU A 184 26.96 -9.84 8.82
CA LEU A 184 27.58 -10.86 7.97
C LEU A 184 28.78 -10.32 7.19
N LYS A 185 28.65 -9.13 6.59
CA LYS A 185 29.74 -8.40 5.91
C LYS A 185 30.91 -8.17 6.87
N SER A 186 30.67 -7.67 8.09
CA SER A 186 31.75 -7.41 9.07
C SER A 186 32.52 -8.67 9.51
N LYS A 187 31.91 -9.85 9.35
CA LYS A 187 32.48 -11.15 9.72
C LYS A 187 32.99 -11.95 8.52
N ASN A 188 32.94 -11.37 7.32
CA ASN A 188 33.30 -12.05 6.07
C ASN A 188 32.53 -13.36 5.86
N ILE A 189 31.26 -13.43 6.27
CA ILE A 189 30.40 -14.60 6.05
C ILE A 189 29.71 -14.43 4.69
N PRO A 190 29.93 -15.33 3.71
CA PRO A 190 29.26 -15.25 2.42
C PRO A 190 27.76 -15.50 2.55
N TYR A 191 26.95 -14.69 1.86
CA TYR A 191 25.50 -14.80 1.88
C TYR A 191 24.88 -14.40 0.54
N LYS A 192 23.60 -14.72 0.39
CA LYS A 192 22.69 -14.33 -0.67
C LYS A 192 21.43 -13.75 -0.03
N VAL A 193 20.70 -12.93 -0.78
CA VAL A 193 19.50 -12.23 -0.32
C VAL A 193 18.40 -12.35 -1.35
N ILE A 194 17.18 -12.54 -0.88
CA ILE A 194 15.97 -12.39 -1.69
C ILE A 194 14.96 -11.51 -0.96
N TYR A 195 14.17 -10.78 -1.74
CA TYR A 195 13.01 -10.01 -1.29
C TYR A 195 11.75 -10.55 -1.94
N ILE A 196 10.69 -10.69 -1.14
CA ILE A 196 9.35 -11.01 -1.64
C ILE A 196 8.33 -10.03 -1.03
N HIS A 197 7.25 -9.77 -1.78
CA HIS A 197 6.15 -8.91 -1.33
C HIS A 197 4.78 -9.61 -1.41
N PRO A 198 4.55 -10.65 -0.60
CA PRO A 198 3.29 -11.37 -0.62
C PRO A 198 2.19 -10.61 0.14
N GLN A 199 0.97 -11.14 0.04
CA GLN A 199 -0.16 -10.72 0.88
C GLN A 199 -0.15 -11.53 2.19
N SER A 200 -0.67 -10.93 3.27
CA SER A 200 -0.79 -11.57 4.59
C SER A 200 -1.70 -12.81 4.58
N SER A 201 -2.73 -12.79 3.73
CA SER A 201 -3.71 -13.85 3.53
C SER A 201 -4.16 -13.89 2.05
N ALA A 202 -5.17 -14.69 1.71
CA ALA A 202 -5.63 -14.85 0.34
C ALA A 202 -6.13 -13.51 -0.22
N SER A 203 -5.59 -13.07 -1.35
CA SER A 203 -5.83 -11.73 -1.91
C SER A 203 -7.29 -11.44 -2.29
N TYR A 204 -8.11 -12.47 -2.50
CA TYR A 204 -9.54 -12.33 -2.76
C TYR A 204 -10.38 -12.19 -1.48
N TYR A 205 -9.80 -12.43 -0.31
CA TYR A 205 -10.48 -12.35 0.97
C TYR A 205 -10.29 -10.95 1.60
N PRO A 206 -11.33 -10.35 2.22
CA PRO A 206 -11.23 -9.02 2.83
C PRO A 206 -10.13 -8.92 3.90
N GLY A 207 -9.45 -7.78 3.97
CA GLY A 207 -8.41 -7.52 4.97
C GLY A 207 -7.03 -8.09 4.63
N ALA A 208 -6.85 -8.74 3.47
CA ALA A 208 -5.52 -9.09 2.99
C ALA A 208 -4.67 -7.83 2.81
N SER A 209 -3.49 -7.82 3.42
CA SER A 209 -2.59 -6.67 3.44
C SER A 209 -1.20 -7.05 2.95
N PRO A 210 -0.52 -6.18 2.20
CA PRO A 210 0.83 -6.48 1.72
C PRO A 210 1.83 -6.54 2.87
N MET A 211 2.84 -7.40 2.71
CA MET A 211 4.05 -7.41 3.52
C MET A 211 5.28 -7.46 2.62
N SER A 212 6.43 -7.15 3.21
CA SER A 212 7.75 -7.26 2.60
C SER A 212 8.58 -8.19 3.47
N ILE A 213 9.20 -9.21 2.88
CA ILE A 213 10.09 -10.14 3.59
C ILE A 213 11.42 -10.16 2.86
N LYS A 214 12.50 -9.98 3.62
CA LYS A 214 13.88 -10.22 3.23
C LYS A 214 14.37 -11.50 3.90
N LEU A 215 14.92 -12.41 3.11
CA LEU A 215 15.54 -13.64 3.59
C LEU A 215 17.02 -13.65 3.20
N ILE A 216 17.87 -13.97 4.17
CA ILE A 216 19.33 -14.01 4.03
C ILE A 216 19.81 -15.44 4.29
N PHE A 217 20.56 -16.02 3.36
CA PHE A 217 20.98 -17.43 3.39
C PHE A 217 22.36 -17.64 2.77
N ASN A 218 23.04 -18.75 3.07
CA ASN A 218 24.34 -19.09 2.48
C ASN A 218 24.21 -19.95 1.21
N GLY A 219 25.35 -20.30 0.58
CA GLY A 219 25.37 -21.15 -0.62
C GLY A 219 24.88 -22.59 -0.42
N GLU A 220 24.76 -23.06 0.83
CA GLU A 220 24.24 -24.38 1.19
C GLU A 220 22.74 -24.34 1.53
N GLY A 221 22.12 -23.15 1.52
CA GLY A 221 20.72 -22.94 1.89
C GLY A 221 20.48 -22.78 3.39
N LYS A 222 21.52 -22.70 4.23
CA LYS A 222 21.36 -22.35 5.65
C LYS A 222 20.84 -20.93 5.77
N ILE A 223 19.76 -20.76 6.51
CA ILE A 223 19.17 -19.44 6.80
C ILE A 223 20.05 -18.72 7.82
N LEU A 224 20.47 -17.51 7.48
CA LEU A 224 21.34 -16.66 8.30
C LEU A 224 20.54 -15.54 8.99
N GLY A 225 19.44 -15.11 8.39
CA GLY A 225 18.54 -14.14 9.00
C GLY A 225 17.33 -13.85 8.13
N ALA A 226 16.33 -13.23 8.73
CA ALA A 226 15.13 -12.74 8.04
C ALA A 226 14.63 -11.45 8.67
N GLN A 227 14.03 -10.60 7.84
CA GLN A 227 13.44 -9.32 8.24
C GLN A 227 12.11 -9.15 7.51
N ALA A 228 11.11 -8.60 8.17
CA ALA A 228 9.80 -8.37 7.56
C ALA A 228 9.12 -7.11 8.09
N PHE A 229 8.40 -6.43 7.21
CA PHE A 229 7.51 -5.30 7.51
C PHE A 229 6.15 -5.47 6.84
N GLY A 230 5.07 -5.10 7.51
CA GLY A 230 3.72 -5.16 6.94
C GLY A 230 2.62 -4.87 7.96
N TYR A 231 1.38 -4.71 7.49
CA TYR A 231 0.24 -4.36 8.33
C TYR A 231 -0.34 -5.55 9.12
N ALA A 232 -0.16 -6.78 8.65
CA ALA A 232 -0.69 -7.97 9.32
C ALA A 232 0.16 -9.21 9.07
N GLY A 233 0.23 -10.09 10.07
CA GLY A 233 0.80 -11.45 9.98
C GLY A 233 2.33 -11.50 9.84
N VAL A 234 3.03 -10.42 10.19
CA VAL A 234 4.51 -10.33 10.16
C VAL A 234 5.15 -11.18 11.27
N ASP A 235 4.58 -11.11 12.46
CA ASP A 235 4.89 -11.94 13.63
C ASP A 235 4.93 -13.43 13.26
N LYS A 236 3.84 -13.94 12.68
CA LYS A 236 3.73 -15.35 12.27
C LYS A 236 4.87 -15.79 11.36
N ARG A 237 5.23 -14.98 10.35
CA ARG A 237 6.24 -15.35 9.35
C ARG A 237 7.64 -15.36 9.94
N ILE A 238 7.96 -14.40 10.81
CA ILE A 238 9.26 -14.37 11.48
C ILE A 238 9.38 -15.50 12.51
N ASP A 239 8.30 -15.85 13.21
CA ASP A 239 8.29 -16.99 14.13
C ASP A 239 8.50 -18.32 13.38
N ASP A 240 7.79 -18.55 12.28
CA ASP A 240 7.97 -19.74 11.44
C ASP A 240 9.43 -19.88 10.96
N ILE A 241 10.01 -18.80 10.43
CA ILE A 241 11.42 -18.79 9.98
C ILE A 241 12.37 -18.98 11.17
N ALA A 242 12.11 -18.35 12.31
CA ALA A 242 12.94 -18.48 13.51
C ALA A 242 12.94 -19.91 14.06
N VAL A 243 11.81 -20.62 13.99
CA VAL A 243 11.71 -22.03 14.37
C VAL A 243 12.58 -22.89 13.45
N VAL A 244 12.47 -22.71 12.13
CA VAL A 244 13.30 -23.45 11.16
C VAL A 244 14.78 -23.18 11.40
N MET A 245 15.17 -21.93 11.60
CA MET A 245 16.55 -21.56 11.97
C MET A 245 16.99 -22.26 13.26
N ARG A 246 16.16 -22.25 14.31
CA ARG A 246 16.48 -22.85 15.60
C ARG A 246 16.69 -24.36 15.51
N LEU A 247 15.95 -25.02 14.64
CA LEU A 247 16.07 -26.44 14.33
C LEU A 247 17.19 -26.74 13.33
N LYS A 248 17.97 -25.73 12.93
CA LYS A 248 19.07 -25.81 11.95
C LYS A 248 18.59 -26.26 10.56
N GLY A 249 17.33 -25.99 10.23
CA GLY A 249 16.80 -26.16 8.90
C GLY A 249 17.38 -25.16 7.90
N THR A 250 16.99 -25.35 6.66
CA THR A 250 17.46 -24.66 5.46
C THR A 250 16.29 -24.01 4.73
N ILE A 251 16.58 -23.32 3.62
CA ILE A 251 15.54 -22.81 2.73
C ILE A 251 14.62 -23.90 2.17
N TYR A 252 15.11 -25.14 2.06
CA TYR A 252 14.34 -26.29 1.56
C TYR A 252 13.28 -26.72 2.56
N ASP A 253 13.58 -26.61 3.86
CA ASP A 253 12.60 -26.86 4.90
C ASP A 253 11.47 -25.81 4.86
N LEU A 254 11.75 -24.56 4.46
CA LEU A 254 10.70 -23.54 4.29
C LEU A 254 9.71 -23.91 3.17
N GLU A 255 10.18 -24.58 2.12
CA GLU A 255 9.34 -25.03 1.00
C GLU A 255 8.34 -26.11 1.44
N GLU A 256 8.78 -27.02 2.30
CA GLU A 256 8.03 -28.19 2.76
C GLU A 256 7.13 -27.91 3.98
N LEU A 257 7.21 -26.72 4.58
CA LEU A 257 6.34 -26.36 5.72
C LEU A 257 4.85 -26.43 5.35
N GLU A 258 4.12 -27.33 5.99
CA GLU A 258 2.66 -27.41 5.94
C GLU A 258 2.04 -26.46 6.99
N LEU A 259 1.80 -25.21 6.58
CA LEU A 259 1.25 -24.17 7.45
C LEU A 259 -0.28 -24.09 7.37
N ALA A 260 -0.92 -23.68 8.47
CA ALA A 260 -2.37 -23.57 8.55
C ALA A 260 -2.94 -22.60 7.50
N TYR A 261 -3.85 -23.10 6.66
CA TYR A 261 -4.48 -22.34 5.59
C TYR A 261 -6.00 -22.35 5.68
N ALA A 262 -6.56 -21.13 5.74
CA ALA A 262 -7.86 -20.78 5.21
C ALA A 262 -7.78 -19.33 4.69
N PRO A 263 -8.68 -18.88 3.80
CA PRO A 263 -8.60 -17.57 3.16
C PRO A 263 -8.37 -16.36 4.10
N PRO A 264 -8.93 -16.31 5.33
CA PRO A 264 -8.67 -15.21 6.26
C PRO A 264 -7.24 -15.17 6.82
N TYR A 265 -6.53 -16.30 6.87
CA TYR A 265 -5.31 -16.45 7.67
C TYR A 265 -4.03 -16.60 6.85
N SER A 266 -4.13 -17.17 5.65
CA SER A 266 -2.98 -17.37 4.76
C SER A 266 -3.42 -17.53 3.30
N SER A 267 -2.45 -17.82 2.43
CA SER A 267 -2.63 -18.27 1.06
C SER A 267 -2.26 -19.76 0.95
N ALA A 268 -2.68 -20.42 -0.13
CA ALA A 268 -2.36 -21.84 -0.36
C ALA A 268 -0.85 -22.13 -0.37
N LYS A 269 -0.03 -21.12 -0.69
CA LYS A 269 1.41 -21.09 -0.42
C LYS A 269 1.65 -19.91 0.51
N ASP A 270 2.10 -20.17 1.73
CA ASP A 270 2.37 -19.10 2.68
C ASP A 270 3.54 -18.23 2.16
N PRO A 271 3.57 -16.93 2.47
CA PRO A 271 4.79 -16.11 2.41
C PRO A 271 6.10 -16.83 2.76
N VAL A 272 6.13 -17.69 3.79
CA VAL A 272 7.34 -18.46 4.14
C VAL A 272 7.71 -19.47 3.06
N ASN A 273 6.75 -20.25 2.55
CA ASN A 273 6.99 -21.19 1.46
C ASN A 273 7.47 -20.44 0.20
N MET A 274 6.86 -19.28 -0.09
CA MET A 274 7.27 -18.44 -1.21
C MET A 274 8.70 -17.94 -1.08
N ALA A 275 9.16 -17.63 0.14
CA ALA A 275 10.55 -17.25 0.38
C ALA A 275 11.50 -18.43 0.10
N GLY A 276 11.14 -19.63 0.55
CA GLY A 276 11.83 -20.89 0.24
C GLY A 276 11.98 -21.11 -1.27
N PHE A 277 10.86 -21.13 -2.01
CA PHE A 277 10.88 -21.33 -3.47
C PHE A 277 11.74 -20.30 -4.21
N VAL A 278 11.70 -19.03 -3.81
CA VAL A 278 12.50 -17.98 -4.46
C VAL A 278 13.98 -18.17 -4.15
N ALA A 279 14.35 -18.51 -2.91
CA ALA A 279 15.73 -18.80 -2.54
C ALA A 279 16.27 -20.05 -3.26
N GLU A 280 15.47 -21.10 -3.38
CA GLU A 280 15.81 -22.36 -4.06
C GLU A 280 16.07 -22.12 -5.55
N ASN A 281 15.24 -21.30 -6.19
CA ASN A 281 15.47 -20.87 -7.58
C ASN A 281 16.80 -20.13 -7.77
N VAL A 282 17.25 -19.35 -6.77
CA VAL A 282 18.56 -18.68 -6.80
C VAL A 282 19.71 -19.67 -6.61
N LEU A 283 19.61 -20.60 -5.66
CA LEU A 283 20.66 -21.59 -5.43
C LEU A 283 20.83 -22.57 -6.59
N ASN A 284 19.72 -23.04 -7.16
CA ASN A 284 19.73 -23.99 -8.26
C ASN A 284 19.99 -23.35 -9.63
N GLY A 285 20.37 -22.06 -9.68
CA GLY A 285 20.68 -21.34 -10.92
C GLY A 285 19.49 -21.18 -11.87
N ARG A 286 18.26 -21.40 -11.39
CA ARG A 286 17.03 -21.20 -12.20
C ARG A 286 16.69 -19.72 -12.35
N MET A 287 17.14 -18.89 -11.40
CA MET A 287 17.05 -17.45 -11.43
C MET A 287 18.38 -16.84 -10.97
N ASN A 288 19.06 -16.11 -11.85
CA ASN A 288 20.13 -15.22 -11.41
C ASN A 288 19.48 -13.95 -10.86
N SER A 289 19.79 -13.59 -9.61
CA SER A 289 19.24 -12.41 -8.95
C SER A 289 20.25 -11.26 -8.91
N ILE A 290 19.75 -10.04 -8.95
CA ILE A 290 20.51 -8.80 -8.68
C ILE A 290 19.79 -8.01 -7.59
N VAL A 291 20.52 -7.29 -6.73
CA VAL A 291 19.92 -6.47 -5.66
C VAL A 291 19.79 -5.00 -6.08
N PRO A 292 18.95 -4.19 -5.41
CA PRO A 292 18.76 -2.77 -5.76
C PRO A 292 20.06 -1.96 -5.86
N GLU A 293 21.03 -2.19 -4.98
CA GLU A 293 22.32 -1.48 -4.96
C GLU A 293 23.12 -1.67 -6.25
N ASP A 294 23.02 -2.83 -6.89
CA ASP A 294 23.76 -3.13 -8.12
C ASP A 294 23.15 -2.43 -9.36
N ILE A 295 21.87 -2.04 -9.29
CA ILE A 295 21.18 -1.39 -10.42
C ILE A 295 21.79 -0.03 -10.72
N ASP A 296 22.13 0.75 -9.68
CA ASP A 296 22.73 2.08 -9.89
C ASP A 296 24.18 2.00 -10.33
N ASN A 297 24.87 0.91 -9.95
CA ASN A 297 26.27 0.65 -10.28
C ASN A 297 26.44 -0.19 -11.57
N ARG A 298 25.36 -0.40 -12.33
CA ARG A 298 25.37 -1.24 -13.54
C ARG A 298 26.26 -0.65 -14.65
N ASN A 299 26.92 -1.51 -15.41
CA ASN A 299 27.61 -1.11 -16.64
C ASN A 299 26.58 -0.89 -17.76
N ARG A 300 26.29 0.37 -18.09
CA ARG A 300 25.29 0.75 -19.11
C ARG A 300 25.67 0.36 -20.55
N ASP A 301 26.96 0.14 -20.83
CA ASP A 301 27.42 -0.23 -22.17
C ASP A 301 27.17 -1.72 -22.46
N ASN A 302 27.34 -2.56 -21.43
CA ASN A 302 27.23 -4.01 -21.54
C ASN A 302 25.93 -4.58 -20.95
N SER A 303 25.03 -3.74 -20.45
CA SER A 303 23.75 -4.18 -19.90
C SER A 303 22.57 -3.35 -20.38
N VAL A 304 21.41 -3.98 -20.48
CA VAL A 304 20.13 -3.35 -20.77
C VAL A 304 19.17 -3.56 -19.61
N LEU A 305 18.56 -2.48 -19.13
CA LEU A 305 17.55 -2.53 -18.10
C LEU A 305 16.17 -2.65 -18.74
N VAL A 306 15.38 -3.65 -18.35
CA VAL A 306 14.07 -3.95 -18.93
C VAL A 306 13.01 -3.98 -17.84
N ASP A 307 11.99 -3.13 -18.00
CA ASP A 307 10.79 -3.13 -17.17
C ASP A 307 9.70 -3.95 -17.85
N VAL A 308 9.27 -5.04 -17.20
CA VAL A 308 8.23 -5.94 -17.73
C VAL A 308 6.84 -5.69 -17.15
N ARG A 309 6.63 -4.54 -16.49
CA ARG A 309 5.31 -4.06 -16.07
C ARG A 309 4.53 -3.51 -17.27
N THR A 310 3.24 -3.26 -17.06
CA THR A 310 2.38 -2.61 -18.06
C THR A 310 2.80 -1.17 -18.30
N ASP A 311 2.46 -0.61 -19.47
CA ASP A 311 2.75 0.79 -19.83
C ASP A 311 2.26 1.77 -18.74
N LEU A 312 1.06 1.54 -18.19
CA LEU A 312 0.49 2.35 -17.10
C LEU A 312 1.34 2.31 -15.83
N GLU A 313 1.88 1.16 -15.46
CA GLU A 313 2.77 1.04 -14.29
C GLU A 313 4.12 1.71 -14.54
N PHE A 314 4.61 1.68 -15.79
CA PHE A 314 5.86 2.31 -16.21
C PHE A 314 5.75 3.84 -16.19
N ASP A 315 4.64 4.38 -16.70
CA ASP A 315 4.36 5.81 -16.77
C ASP A 315 4.16 6.42 -15.36
N ASN A 316 3.67 5.63 -14.40
CA ASN A 316 3.53 6.04 -12.99
C ASN A 316 4.84 6.02 -12.19
N GLY A 317 5.98 5.83 -12.86
CA GLY A 317 7.31 5.83 -12.26
C GLY A 317 8.06 4.54 -12.59
N HIS A 318 9.30 4.69 -13.05
CA HIS A 318 10.18 3.61 -13.45
C HIS A 318 11.64 3.92 -13.09
N ILE A 319 12.51 2.93 -13.22
CA ILE A 319 13.95 3.11 -13.05
C ILE A 319 14.52 3.77 -14.31
N GLU A 320 15.28 4.86 -14.13
CA GLU A 320 15.85 5.64 -15.21
C GLU A 320 16.65 4.77 -16.20
N GLY A 321 16.36 4.94 -17.49
CA GLY A 321 17.00 4.20 -18.58
C GLY A 321 16.45 2.78 -18.80
N ALA A 322 15.30 2.43 -18.23
CA ALA A 322 14.63 1.16 -18.48
C ALA A 322 13.85 1.17 -19.81
N LEU A 323 13.98 0.07 -20.58
CA LEU A 323 13.14 -0.24 -21.73
C LEU A 323 11.88 -0.95 -21.25
N ASN A 324 10.69 -0.42 -21.56
CA ASN A 324 9.44 -1.09 -21.19
C ASN A 324 9.06 -2.19 -22.21
N LEU A 325 8.97 -3.43 -21.76
CA LEU A 325 8.54 -4.60 -22.52
C LEU A 325 7.60 -5.45 -21.65
N PRO A 326 6.28 -5.17 -21.65
CA PRO A 326 5.31 -5.89 -20.84
C PRO A 326 5.46 -7.42 -20.94
N VAL A 327 5.41 -8.11 -19.80
CA VAL A 327 5.68 -9.56 -19.73
C VAL A 327 4.79 -10.41 -20.65
N ASP A 328 3.55 -9.96 -20.86
CA ASP A 328 2.56 -10.66 -21.68
C ASP A 328 2.93 -10.63 -23.17
N ASP A 329 3.56 -9.54 -23.62
CA ASP A 329 3.99 -9.34 -25.01
C ASP A 329 5.46 -9.74 -25.24
N LEU A 330 6.20 -10.05 -24.17
CA LEU A 330 7.64 -10.30 -24.19
C LEU A 330 8.06 -11.42 -25.17
N ARG A 331 7.22 -12.43 -25.37
CA ARG A 331 7.52 -13.53 -26.31
C ARG A 331 7.62 -13.06 -27.76
N GLU A 332 6.88 -12.03 -28.12
CA GLU A 332 6.87 -11.41 -29.45
C GLU A 332 7.92 -10.30 -29.53
N LEU A 333 8.06 -9.52 -28.47
CA LEU A 333 8.95 -8.37 -28.42
C LEU A 333 10.42 -8.69 -28.14
N LYS A 334 10.76 -9.94 -27.78
CA LYS A 334 12.15 -10.35 -27.45
C LYS A 334 13.19 -9.99 -28.52
N ASN A 335 12.79 -9.87 -29.79
CA ASN A 335 13.70 -9.52 -30.88
C ASN A 335 14.20 -8.07 -30.80
N LYS A 336 13.61 -7.23 -29.94
CA LYS A 336 14.11 -5.89 -29.61
C LYS A 336 15.32 -5.92 -28.67
N LEU A 337 15.64 -7.08 -28.10
CA LEU A 337 16.75 -7.26 -27.15
C LEU A 337 17.96 -7.84 -27.87
N GLU A 338 19.12 -7.27 -27.56
CA GLU A 338 20.42 -7.71 -28.07
C GLU A 338 20.92 -8.91 -27.23
N LYS A 339 21.46 -9.95 -27.88
CA LYS A 339 21.86 -11.20 -27.21
C LYS A 339 23.22 -11.13 -26.51
N ASP A 340 24.07 -10.20 -26.93
CA ASP A 340 25.41 -9.97 -26.41
C ASP A 340 25.42 -9.11 -25.13
N LYS A 341 24.32 -8.40 -24.84
CA LYS A 341 24.15 -7.63 -23.60
C LYS A 341 23.55 -8.44 -22.47
N GLU A 342 23.98 -8.15 -21.25
CA GLU A 342 23.34 -8.66 -20.04
C GLU A 342 22.01 -7.95 -19.79
N ILE A 343 20.93 -8.71 -19.62
CA ILE A 343 19.59 -8.16 -19.42
C ILE A 343 19.28 -8.12 -17.93
N LEU A 344 19.11 -6.92 -17.39
CA LEU A 344 18.64 -6.69 -16.02
C LEU A 344 17.13 -6.46 -16.08
N ILE A 345 16.34 -7.40 -15.54
CA ILE A 345 14.88 -7.34 -15.61
C ILE A 345 14.31 -6.99 -14.26
N TYR A 346 13.27 -6.17 -14.24
CA TYR A 346 12.44 -6.00 -13.07
C TYR A 346 10.96 -5.92 -13.43
N CYS A 347 10.13 -6.17 -12.42
CA CYS A 347 8.72 -5.82 -12.44
C CYS A 347 8.36 -5.12 -11.13
N GLN A 348 7.08 -5.03 -10.76
CA GLN A 348 6.68 -4.34 -9.53
C GLN A 348 7.28 -4.99 -8.26
N VAL A 349 7.27 -6.32 -8.16
CA VAL A 349 7.61 -7.07 -6.93
C VAL A 349 8.57 -8.26 -7.16
N GLY A 350 9.15 -8.37 -8.35
CA GLY A 350 10.05 -9.47 -8.75
C GLY A 350 9.37 -10.71 -9.35
N LEU A 351 8.07 -10.96 -9.11
CA LEU A 351 7.37 -12.16 -9.60
C LEU A 351 7.25 -12.23 -11.13
N ARG A 352 6.67 -11.20 -11.77
CA ARG A 352 6.61 -11.11 -13.25
C ARG A 352 8.00 -11.02 -13.87
N GLY A 353 8.97 -10.42 -13.16
CA GLY A 353 10.37 -10.37 -13.57
C GLY A 353 11.01 -11.75 -13.62
N TYR A 354 10.72 -12.62 -12.65
CA TYR A 354 11.12 -14.03 -12.69
C TYR A 354 10.50 -14.78 -13.88
N ILE A 355 9.21 -14.58 -14.16
CA ILE A 355 8.57 -15.20 -15.34
C ILE A 355 9.27 -14.74 -16.63
N ALA A 356 9.51 -13.44 -16.76
CA ALA A 356 10.23 -12.87 -17.89
C ALA A 356 11.66 -13.42 -18.00
N SER A 357 12.38 -13.54 -16.88
CA SER A 357 13.74 -14.08 -16.88
C SER A 357 13.75 -15.53 -17.35
N ARG A 358 12.80 -16.36 -16.90
CA ARG A 358 12.67 -17.75 -17.38
C ARG A 358 12.37 -17.82 -18.89
N ILE A 359 11.50 -16.94 -19.39
CA ILE A 359 11.19 -16.85 -20.83
C ILE A 359 12.45 -16.52 -21.64
N LEU A 360 13.19 -15.49 -21.24
CA LEU A 360 14.36 -15.03 -21.99
C LEU A 360 15.56 -15.97 -21.85
N THR A 361 15.83 -16.53 -20.66
CA THR A 361 16.88 -17.54 -20.49
C THR A 361 16.63 -18.76 -21.37
N ALA A 362 15.37 -19.21 -21.52
CA ALA A 362 15.03 -20.30 -22.43
C ALA A 362 15.28 -19.98 -23.92
N HIS A 363 15.36 -18.71 -24.29
CA HIS A 363 15.70 -18.24 -25.64
C HIS A 363 17.20 -17.88 -25.79
N GLY A 364 18.03 -18.20 -24.79
CA GLY A 364 19.48 -18.05 -24.82
C GLY A 364 19.99 -16.66 -24.44
N PHE A 365 19.18 -15.83 -23.77
CA PHE A 365 19.64 -14.54 -23.24
C PHE A 365 20.32 -14.71 -21.86
N ASN A 366 21.34 -13.91 -21.58
CA ASN A 366 21.90 -13.76 -20.23
C ASN A 366 21.06 -12.76 -19.43
N VAL A 367 20.40 -13.22 -18.36
CA VAL A 367 19.39 -12.44 -17.64
C VAL A 367 19.61 -12.50 -16.14
N LYS A 368 19.51 -11.34 -15.48
CA LYS A 368 19.40 -11.21 -14.02
C LYS A 368 18.07 -10.54 -13.65
N ASN A 369 17.36 -11.09 -12.67
CA ASN A 369 16.12 -10.54 -12.16
C ASN A 369 16.37 -9.71 -10.90
N LEU A 370 15.85 -8.48 -10.86
CA LEU A 370 15.90 -7.62 -9.68
C LEU A 370 14.99 -8.20 -8.60
N THR A 371 15.60 -8.72 -7.53
CA THR A 371 14.83 -9.28 -6.41
C THR A 371 14.05 -8.18 -5.69
N GLY A 372 12.78 -8.45 -5.37
CA GLY A 372 11.83 -7.44 -4.85
C GLY A 372 11.32 -6.41 -5.86
N GLY A 373 11.90 -6.32 -7.05
CA GLY A 373 11.45 -5.46 -8.14
C GLY A 373 11.50 -3.95 -7.83
N TYR A 374 10.67 -3.18 -8.54
CA TYR A 374 10.57 -1.72 -8.42
C TYR A 374 10.18 -1.28 -7.00
N LYS A 375 9.37 -2.08 -6.29
CA LYS A 375 8.95 -1.76 -4.92
C LYS A 375 10.14 -1.71 -3.95
N THR A 376 10.99 -2.73 -3.93
CA THR A 376 12.21 -2.68 -3.10
C THR A 376 13.17 -1.60 -3.57
N TYR A 377 13.35 -1.44 -4.89
CA TYR A 377 14.23 -0.39 -5.42
C TYR A 377 13.77 1.02 -5.00
N SER A 378 12.52 1.39 -5.27
CA SER A 378 11.96 2.68 -4.87
C SER A 378 12.02 2.91 -3.35
N MET A 379 11.70 1.91 -2.53
CA MET A 379 11.85 2.06 -1.08
C MET A 379 13.29 2.15 -0.61
N SER A 380 14.25 1.51 -1.28
CA SER A 380 15.67 1.68 -0.95
C SER A 380 16.19 3.09 -1.26
N LYS A 381 15.45 3.87 -2.07
CA LYS A 381 15.74 5.27 -2.40
C LYS A 381 15.02 6.28 -1.51
N PHE A 382 14.06 5.82 -0.70
CA PHE A 382 13.37 6.69 0.24
C PHE A 382 14.36 7.32 1.21
N LYS A 383 14.20 8.63 1.43
CA LYS A 383 14.90 9.39 2.44
C LYS A 383 13.87 10.26 3.14
N PRO A 384 13.89 10.33 4.49
CA PRO A 384 13.02 11.25 5.20
C PRO A 384 13.20 12.70 4.72
N ALA A 385 12.11 13.45 4.69
CA ALA A 385 12.09 14.86 4.36
C ALA A 385 12.84 15.68 5.42
N ASP A 386 13.41 16.82 5.00
CA ASP A 386 14.17 17.68 5.89
C ASP A 386 13.25 18.31 6.95
N VAL A 387 13.53 17.99 8.21
CA VAL A 387 12.74 18.44 9.36
C VAL A 387 13.21 19.81 9.85
N VAL A 388 12.32 20.78 10.03
CA VAL A 388 12.61 22.02 10.77
C VAL A 388 11.69 22.10 11.98
N MET A 389 12.28 22.20 13.18
CA MET A 389 11.55 22.40 14.43
C MET A 389 11.68 23.86 14.85
N ASN A 390 10.58 24.60 14.76
CA ASN A 390 10.52 26.01 15.13
C ASN A 390 9.61 26.23 16.34
N LYS A 391 9.78 27.38 16.98
CA LYS A 391 8.94 27.85 18.09
C LYS A 391 8.11 29.05 17.63
N ASN A 392 6.82 29.06 17.95
CA ASN A 392 5.99 30.26 17.93
C ASN A 392 5.29 30.44 19.29
N ASP A 393 4.45 31.46 19.41
CA ASP A 393 3.70 31.78 20.63
C ASP A 393 2.71 30.67 21.06
N LYS A 394 2.48 29.66 20.20
CA LYS A 394 1.57 28.51 20.45
C LYS A 394 2.31 27.18 20.70
N GLY A 395 3.65 27.17 20.73
CA GLY A 395 4.46 25.98 21.03
C GLY A 395 5.47 25.59 19.94
N SER A 396 6.01 24.38 20.05
CA SER A 396 6.91 23.78 19.06
C SER A 396 6.12 23.19 17.88
N PHE A 397 6.54 23.41 16.64
CA PHE A 397 5.91 22.85 15.44
C PHE A 397 6.93 22.28 14.44
N ILE A 398 6.52 21.24 13.71
CA ILE A 398 7.34 20.57 12.69
C ILE A 398 6.96 21.07 11.31
N ASN A 399 7.94 21.57 10.56
CA ASN A 399 7.82 21.77 9.12
C ASN A 399 8.66 20.73 8.38
N PHE A 400 8.07 20.06 7.40
CA PHE A 400 8.79 19.22 6.46
C PHE A 400 9.14 20.06 5.23
N LYS A 401 10.43 20.25 4.94
CA LYS A 401 10.88 20.84 3.67
C LYS A 401 10.86 19.74 2.60
N THR A 402 9.88 19.78 1.71
CA THR A 402 9.81 18.87 0.56
C THR A 402 10.75 19.35 -0.55
N ASN A 403 11.62 18.44 -1.01
CA ASN A 403 12.43 18.61 -2.23
C ASN A 403 11.79 17.80 -3.37
N VAL A 404 10.66 18.24 -3.93
CA VAL A 404 10.19 17.85 -5.28
C VAL A 404 9.45 19.04 -5.91
N MET A 405 9.65 19.21 -7.21
CA MET A 405 9.22 20.29 -8.12
C MET A 405 7.77 20.78 -7.96
N GLU A 406 7.61 22.11 -8.08
CA GLU A 406 6.40 22.90 -8.33
C GLU A 406 5.04 22.23 -8.03
N GLU A 407 4.55 22.42 -6.80
CA GLU A 407 3.12 22.54 -6.58
C GLU A 407 2.76 23.97 -6.18
N VAL A 408 1.74 24.46 -6.87
CA VAL A 408 1.12 25.78 -6.80
C VAL A 408 0.92 26.22 -5.35
N SER A 409 1.38 27.44 -5.07
CA SER A 409 1.13 28.20 -3.85
C SER A 409 -0.33 28.10 -3.40
N LEU A 410 -0.56 27.38 -2.31
CA LEU A 410 -1.72 27.62 -1.47
C LEU A 410 -1.34 28.73 -0.51
N GLU A 411 -1.82 29.93 -0.82
CA GLU A 411 -1.85 31.04 0.12
C GLU A 411 -2.58 30.56 1.39
N SER A 412 -1.84 30.57 2.49
CA SER A 412 -2.35 30.29 3.82
C SER A 412 -3.11 31.52 4.30
N ASP A 413 -4.40 31.58 4.01
CA ASP A 413 -5.29 32.42 4.80
C ASP A 413 -5.54 31.72 6.13
N GLY A 414 -5.03 32.35 7.19
CA GLY A 414 -5.09 31.86 8.55
C GLY A 414 -6.53 31.64 8.99
N ASN A 415 -6.78 30.48 9.62
CA ASN A 415 -7.76 30.36 10.69
C ASN A 415 -7.33 29.27 11.67
N GLU A 416 -7.06 29.75 12.88
CA GLU A 416 -7.11 29.14 14.21
C GLU A 416 -7.15 27.60 14.34
N TYR A 417 -6.08 27.06 14.93
CA TYR A 417 -6.07 25.80 15.66
C TYR A 417 -7.09 25.85 16.81
N ASN A 418 -8.10 24.98 16.77
CA ASN A 418 -8.92 24.64 17.93
C ASN A 418 -8.79 23.16 18.26
N GLU A 419 -8.79 22.90 19.56
CA GLU A 419 -8.58 21.64 20.29
C GLU A 419 -9.34 20.42 19.71
N GLN A 420 -8.76 19.22 19.89
CA GLN A 420 -9.46 17.95 19.78
C GLN A 420 -10.63 17.91 20.77
N LYS A 421 -11.81 18.38 20.34
CA LYS A 421 -13.07 17.86 20.83
C LYS A 421 -13.36 16.57 20.09
N GLU A 422 -13.80 15.52 20.80
CA GLU A 422 -14.65 14.51 20.18
C GLU A 422 -15.82 15.25 19.55
N GLU A 423 -15.77 15.47 18.24
CA GLU A 423 -16.85 16.16 17.55
C GLU A 423 -18.08 15.26 17.61
N SER A 424 -19.09 15.72 18.35
CA SER A 424 -20.38 15.05 18.47
C SER A 424 -20.99 14.89 17.08
N PHE A 425 -21.25 13.65 16.67
CA PHE A 425 -21.95 13.34 15.42
C PHE A 425 -23.46 13.22 15.68
N ASN A 426 -24.26 13.74 14.75
CA ASN A 426 -25.73 13.76 14.86
C ASN A 426 -26.37 12.49 14.27
N LYS A 427 -25.74 11.90 13.26
CA LYS A 427 -26.26 10.74 12.54
C LYS A 427 -25.10 9.82 12.18
N THR A 428 -25.34 8.51 12.20
CA THR A 428 -24.37 7.49 11.78
C THR A 428 -24.91 6.76 10.56
N LEU A 429 -24.04 6.52 9.58
CA LEU A 429 -24.30 5.76 8.36
C LEU A 429 -23.29 4.63 8.26
N ASP A 430 -23.77 3.40 8.29
CA ASP A 430 -22.98 2.22 7.92
C ASP A 430 -23.16 1.95 6.42
N ALA A 431 -22.11 2.24 5.65
CA ALA A 431 -21.99 1.97 4.23
C ALA A 431 -21.01 0.80 3.95
N CYS A 432 -20.68 0.01 4.98
CA CYS A 432 -19.89 -1.21 4.80
C CYS A 432 -20.64 -2.23 3.93
N GLY A 433 -19.86 -3.02 3.20
CA GLY A 433 -20.39 -4.00 2.25
C GLY A 433 -20.87 -3.40 0.92
N LEU A 434 -20.79 -2.08 0.71
CA LEU A 434 -21.04 -1.44 -0.57
C LEU A 434 -19.73 -1.16 -1.31
N CYS A 435 -19.76 -1.18 -2.64
CA CYS A 435 -18.64 -0.76 -3.50
C CYS A 435 -19.00 0.50 -4.29
N CYS A 436 -18.01 1.27 -4.72
CA CYS A 436 -18.17 2.45 -5.56
C CYS A 436 -19.18 2.24 -6.72
N PRO A 437 -20.18 3.12 -6.91
CA PRO A 437 -20.40 4.41 -6.24
C PRO A 437 -21.28 4.35 -4.97
N GLY A 438 -21.65 3.16 -4.50
CA GLY A 438 -22.65 2.92 -3.45
C GLY A 438 -22.46 3.74 -2.16
N PRO A 439 -21.26 3.75 -1.54
CA PRO A 439 -21.01 4.54 -0.35
C PRO A 439 -21.32 6.04 -0.53
N LEU A 440 -20.85 6.65 -1.63
CA LEU A 440 -21.10 8.07 -1.92
C LEU A 440 -22.59 8.38 -2.13
N MET A 441 -23.31 7.49 -2.80
CA MET A 441 -24.75 7.65 -3.00
C MET A 441 -25.52 7.64 -1.67
N GLN A 442 -25.15 6.74 -0.75
CA GLN A 442 -25.76 6.68 0.58
C GLN A 442 -25.42 7.92 1.43
N VAL A 443 -24.19 8.42 1.30
CA VAL A 443 -23.78 9.70 1.92
C VAL A 443 -24.62 10.85 1.40
N GLY A 444 -24.74 10.99 0.07
CA GLY A 444 -25.53 12.05 -0.55
C GLY A 444 -26.98 12.04 -0.07
N LYS A 445 -27.64 10.88 -0.12
CA LYS A 445 -29.02 10.71 0.37
C LYS A 445 -29.14 11.02 1.87
N SER A 446 -28.20 10.55 2.68
CA SER A 446 -28.22 10.79 4.13
C SER A 446 -28.02 12.25 4.48
N ILE A 447 -27.18 12.97 3.74
CA ILE A 447 -26.94 14.41 3.90
C ILE A 447 -28.13 15.23 3.40
N GLU A 448 -28.84 14.82 2.34
CA GLU A 448 -30.09 15.48 1.91
C GLU A 448 -31.11 15.56 3.06
N ASP A 449 -31.25 14.47 3.81
CA ASP A 449 -32.17 14.33 4.95
C ASP A 449 -31.72 15.05 6.25
N MET A 450 -30.52 15.65 6.28
CA MET A 450 -29.95 16.31 7.48
C MET A 450 -30.17 17.83 7.49
N LYS A 451 -30.07 18.47 8.65
CA LYS A 451 -30.10 19.94 8.77
C LYS A 451 -28.70 20.53 8.56
N GLU A 452 -28.64 21.80 8.13
CA GLU A 452 -27.36 22.49 7.97
C GLU A 452 -26.57 22.50 9.29
N GLY A 453 -25.26 22.25 9.20
CA GLY A 453 -24.38 22.17 10.37
C GLY A 453 -24.39 20.84 11.12
N GLU A 454 -25.29 19.90 10.80
CA GLU A 454 -25.26 18.55 11.39
C GLU A 454 -24.10 17.72 10.83
N VAL A 455 -23.53 16.85 11.68
CA VAL A 455 -22.38 16.01 11.37
C VAL A 455 -22.81 14.55 11.17
N LEU A 456 -22.47 13.99 10.01
CA LEU A 456 -22.68 12.60 9.63
C LEU A 456 -21.40 11.81 9.86
N LYS A 457 -21.48 10.75 10.66
CA LYS A 457 -20.43 9.75 10.78
C LYS A 457 -20.68 8.62 9.79
N VAL A 458 -19.73 8.36 8.89
CA VAL A 458 -19.83 7.33 7.86
C VAL A 458 -18.75 6.29 8.05
N THR A 459 -19.11 5.02 8.03
CA THR A 459 -18.16 3.90 7.98
C THR A 459 -18.36 3.15 6.66
N ALA A 460 -17.29 2.94 5.89
CA ALA A 460 -17.35 2.19 4.63
C ALA A 460 -16.17 1.23 4.50
N SER A 461 -16.42 0.03 3.97
CA SER A 461 -15.38 -0.98 3.74
C SER A 461 -14.76 -0.91 2.34
N ASP A 462 -15.21 0.04 1.51
CA ASP A 462 -14.65 0.26 0.16
C ASP A 462 -13.32 1.03 0.25
N PRO A 463 -12.18 0.47 -0.19
CA PRO A 463 -10.88 1.13 -0.13
C PRO A 463 -10.83 2.46 -0.90
N GLY A 464 -11.65 2.60 -1.96
CA GLY A 464 -11.73 3.83 -2.77
C GLY A 464 -12.40 4.99 -2.04
N PHE A 465 -13.27 4.69 -1.07
CA PHE A 465 -14.07 5.69 -0.35
C PHE A 465 -13.21 6.76 0.34
N TYR A 466 -11.99 6.42 0.77
CA TYR A 466 -11.09 7.34 1.48
C TYR A 466 -10.73 8.61 0.69
N GLU A 467 -10.51 8.48 -0.63
CA GLU A 467 -10.23 9.63 -1.51
C GLU A 467 -11.49 10.16 -2.19
N ASP A 468 -12.44 9.27 -2.50
CA ASP A 468 -13.73 9.64 -3.09
C ASP A 468 -14.51 10.61 -2.19
N ILE A 469 -14.54 10.37 -0.88
CA ILE A 469 -15.29 11.22 0.06
C ILE A 469 -14.69 12.62 0.19
N LYS A 470 -13.36 12.73 0.08
CA LYS A 470 -12.65 14.03 0.10
C LYS A 470 -13.04 14.86 -1.12
N SER A 471 -13.02 14.24 -2.30
CA SER A 471 -13.41 14.88 -3.56
C SER A 471 -14.89 15.24 -3.56
N TRP A 472 -15.74 14.37 -3.01
CA TRP A 472 -17.17 14.59 -2.89
C TRP A 472 -17.50 15.79 -1.99
N CYS A 473 -16.91 15.88 -0.80
CA CYS A 473 -17.14 17.01 0.13
C CYS A 473 -16.74 18.34 -0.49
N LYS A 474 -15.55 18.40 -1.13
CA LYS A 474 -15.06 19.59 -1.84
C LYS A 474 -16.03 20.05 -2.94
N THR A 475 -16.62 19.10 -3.66
CA THR A 475 -17.47 19.40 -4.83
C THR A 475 -18.90 19.75 -4.44
N THR A 476 -19.40 19.19 -3.34
CA THR A 476 -20.77 19.38 -2.85
C THR A 476 -20.90 20.49 -1.79
N ASN A 477 -19.81 21.22 -1.52
CA ASN A 477 -19.72 22.28 -0.52
C ASN A 477 -20.04 21.80 0.91
N ASN A 478 -19.76 20.54 1.21
CA ASN A 478 -19.81 19.95 2.55
C ASN A 478 -18.41 19.94 3.16
N GLU A 479 -18.33 20.05 4.49
CA GLU A 479 -17.04 20.12 5.18
C GLU A 479 -16.65 18.71 5.67
N LEU A 480 -15.49 18.22 5.23
CA LEU A 480 -14.92 16.97 5.73
C LEU A 480 -14.11 17.28 6.99
N LEU A 481 -14.61 16.86 8.14
CA LEU A 481 -14.01 17.16 9.45
C LEU A 481 -12.87 16.21 9.79
N ASN A 482 -13.06 14.91 9.50
CA ASN A 482 -12.10 13.88 9.80
C ASN A 482 -12.25 12.69 8.84
N ARG A 483 -11.14 12.01 8.55
CA ARG A 483 -11.12 10.68 7.91
C ARG A 483 -9.99 9.84 8.49
N LYS A 484 -10.27 8.59 8.84
CA LYS A 484 -9.26 7.63 9.30
C LYS A 484 -9.49 6.25 8.69
N LYS A 485 -8.42 5.47 8.58
CA LYS A 485 -8.50 4.05 8.22
C LYS A 485 -8.37 3.24 9.50
N ASP A 486 -9.35 2.38 9.78
CA ASP A 486 -9.34 1.48 10.92
C ASP A 486 -9.66 0.05 10.44
N LYS A 487 -8.71 -0.87 10.62
CA LYS A 487 -8.86 -2.31 10.35
C LYS A 487 -9.50 -2.66 8.98
N GLY A 488 -9.17 -1.89 7.93
CA GLY A 488 -9.68 -2.10 6.57
C GLY A 488 -10.97 -1.35 6.23
N ASN A 489 -11.58 -0.65 7.20
CA ASN A 489 -12.69 0.27 6.98
C ASN A 489 -12.20 1.72 6.99
N VAL A 490 -12.90 2.56 6.26
CA VAL A 490 -12.74 4.02 6.24
C VAL A 490 -13.84 4.61 7.10
N GLU A 491 -13.47 5.39 8.11
CA GLU A 491 -14.39 6.19 8.92
C GLU A 491 -14.22 7.66 8.53
N ALA A 492 -15.30 8.36 8.19
CA ALA A 492 -15.32 9.77 7.82
C ALA A 492 -16.38 10.55 8.60
N LEU A 493 -16.06 11.78 9.02
CA LEU A 493 -16.99 12.73 9.64
C LEU A 493 -17.24 13.89 8.67
N ILE A 494 -18.50 14.13 8.33
CA ILE A 494 -18.89 15.11 7.31
C ILE A 494 -19.92 16.06 7.90
N ARG A 495 -19.65 17.37 7.90
CA ARG A 495 -20.62 18.40 8.29
C ARG A 495 -21.37 18.89 7.06
N LYS A 496 -22.70 18.94 7.15
CA LYS A 496 -23.53 19.50 6.07
C LYS A 496 -23.28 20.99 5.93
N GLY A 497 -22.84 21.41 4.74
CA GLY A 497 -22.58 22.81 4.42
C GLY A 497 -23.85 23.62 4.12
N LYS A 498 -23.73 24.95 4.14
CA LYS A 498 -24.84 25.85 3.81
C LYS A 498 -25.19 25.77 2.32
N LYS A 499 -26.46 25.62 2.00
CA LYS A 499 -26.94 25.77 0.62
C LYS A 499 -26.76 27.23 0.22
N LYS A 500 -26.05 27.50 -0.89
CA LYS A 500 -25.97 28.84 -1.47
C LYS A 500 -27.37 29.19 -2.01
N LEU A 501 -28.20 29.85 -1.21
CA LEU A 501 -29.39 30.54 -1.71
C LEU A 501 -28.88 31.71 -2.57
N MET A 502 -29.16 31.67 -3.87
CA MET A 502 -28.98 32.84 -4.73
C MET A 502 -29.91 33.93 -4.20
N ASN A 503 -29.34 34.95 -3.57
CA ASN A 503 -30.06 36.15 -3.19
C ASN A 503 -30.39 36.94 -4.47
N SER A 504 -31.68 37.14 -4.71
CA SER A 504 -32.24 37.84 -5.87
C SER A 504 -32.14 39.37 -5.77
N ASN A 505 -31.03 39.94 -5.28
CA ASN A 505 -30.92 41.39 -5.05
C ASN A 505 -29.66 42.09 -5.56
N ASP A 506 -28.76 41.44 -6.31
CA ASP A 506 -27.66 42.15 -6.99
C ASP A 506 -27.85 42.13 -8.51
N MET A 507 -28.81 42.91 -8.99
CA MET A 507 -28.76 43.41 -10.36
C MET A 507 -27.90 44.69 -10.37
N ASN A 508 -26.62 44.54 -10.74
CA ASN A 508 -26.01 45.37 -11.79
C ASN A 508 -24.60 44.91 -12.17
N SER A 509 -24.51 44.45 -13.42
CA SER A 509 -23.36 44.50 -14.33
C SER A 509 -21.99 43.99 -13.84
N ASN A 510 -21.74 42.70 -14.04
CA ASN A 510 -20.73 42.25 -15.01
C ASN A 510 -20.93 40.75 -15.27
N SER A 511 -21.18 40.43 -16.55
CA SER A 511 -21.34 39.13 -17.19
C SER A 511 -21.02 37.90 -16.33
N GLU A 512 -22.07 37.25 -15.81
CA GLU A 512 -21.98 35.87 -15.31
C GLU A 512 -21.56 34.98 -16.49
N VAL A 513 -20.28 34.63 -16.53
CA VAL A 513 -19.84 33.46 -17.28
C VAL A 513 -20.47 32.26 -16.56
N LEU A 514 -21.56 31.74 -17.11
CA LEU A 514 -22.12 30.44 -16.74
C LEU A 514 -20.95 29.44 -16.68
N GLN A 515 -20.55 29.04 -15.48
CA GLN A 515 -19.42 28.15 -15.31
C GLN A 515 -19.85 26.76 -15.79
N LYS A 516 -19.43 26.42 -17.02
CA LYS A 516 -19.70 25.15 -17.69
C LYS A 516 -19.07 24.00 -16.91
N ASP A 517 -19.87 23.23 -16.18
CA ASP A 517 -19.40 22.13 -15.33
C ASP A 517 -20.23 20.84 -15.48
N ASN A 518 -20.99 20.75 -16.57
CA ASN A 518 -21.67 19.52 -16.95
C ASN A 518 -20.64 18.45 -17.40
N LYS A 519 -21.05 17.19 -17.41
CA LYS A 519 -20.24 16.07 -17.90
C LYS A 519 -20.97 15.40 -19.06
N THR A 520 -20.30 15.18 -20.17
CA THR A 520 -20.84 14.37 -21.28
C THR A 520 -20.06 13.08 -21.46
N MET A 521 -20.77 12.05 -21.91
CA MET A 521 -20.18 10.74 -22.21
C MET A 521 -20.80 10.21 -23.50
N VAL A 522 -19.98 9.87 -24.51
CA VAL A 522 -20.41 9.04 -25.65
C VAL A 522 -20.21 7.58 -25.28
N VAL A 523 -21.29 6.79 -25.32
CA VAL A 523 -21.24 5.34 -25.14
C VAL A 523 -21.44 4.68 -26.49
N PHE A 524 -20.33 4.32 -27.12
CA PHE A 524 -20.27 3.63 -28.40
C PHE A 524 -20.26 2.10 -28.24
N SER A 525 -19.57 1.59 -27.21
CA SER A 525 -19.46 0.14 -26.99
C SER A 525 -20.75 -0.49 -26.45
N GLY A 526 -21.04 -1.72 -26.91
CA GLY A 526 -22.09 -2.59 -26.37
C GLY A 526 -21.57 -3.69 -25.42
N ASP A 527 -20.31 -3.62 -24.99
CA ASP A 527 -19.72 -4.62 -24.09
C ASP A 527 -20.19 -4.40 -22.64
N LEU A 528 -20.46 -5.49 -21.92
CA LEU A 528 -21.02 -5.47 -20.57
C LEU A 528 -20.11 -4.72 -19.57
N ASP A 529 -18.81 -4.97 -19.59
CA ASP A 529 -17.82 -4.36 -18.70
C ASP A 529 -17.66 -2.85 -18.94
N LYS A 530 -17.65 -2.42 -20.20
CA LYS A 530 -17.60 -0.99 -20.56
C LYS A 530 -18.90 -0.26 -20.22
N ALA A 531 -20.04 -0.93 -20.39
CA ALA A 531 -21.34 -0.40 -19.96
C ALA A 531 -21.38 -0.22 -18.43
N ILE A 532 -20.92 -1.20 -17.65
CA ILE A 532 -20.83 -1.10 -16.19
C ILE A 532 -19.95 0.09 -15.78
N ALA A 533 -18.75 0.21 -16.37
CA ALA A 533 -17.84 1.32 -16.09
C ALA A 533 -18.48 2.68 -16.42
N SER A 534 -19.15 2.79 -17.57
CA SER A 534 -19.84 4.02 -18.00
C SER A 534 -20.88 4.47 -16.96
N PHE A 535 -21.73 3.57 -16.47
CA PHE A 535 -22.76 3.91 -15.51
C PHE A 535 -22.22 4.11 -14.08
N ILE A 536 -21.11 3.47 -13.69
CA ILE A 536 -20.43 3.76 -12.41
C ILE A 536 -19.91 5.20 -12.41
N ILE A 537 -19.20 5.60 -13.47
CA ILE A 537 -18.66 6.96 -13.63
C ILE A 537 -19.79 7.99 -13.66
N ALA A 538 -20.85 7.72 -14.44
CA ALA A 538 -21.98 8.63 -14.56
C ALA A 538 -22.71 8.82 -13.21
N ASN A 539 -23.02 7.75 -12.47
CA ASN A 539 -23.65 7.84 -11.16
C ASN A 539 -22.74 8.51 -10.11
N GLY A 540 -21.42 8.27 -10.17
CA GLY A 540 -20.45 8.97 -9.34
C GLY A 540 -20.50 10.48 -9.59
N ALA A 541 -20.43 10.90 -10.85
CA ALA A 541 -20.51 12.32 -11.23
C ALA A 541 -21.86 12.96 -10.84
N ALA A 542 -22.98 12.25 -11.01
CA ALA A 542 -24.30 12.73 -10.57
C ALA A 542 -24.38 12.88 -9.05
N SER A 543 -23.79 11.95 -8.28
CA SER A 543 -23.75 12.05 -6.81
C SER A 543 -22.96 13.27 -6.32
N MET A 544 -22.05 13.80 -7.14
CA MET A 544 -21.30 15.04 -6.89
C MET A 544 -22.08 16.30 -7.30
N GLY A 545 -23.37 16.17 -7.65
CA GLY A 545 -24.25 17.27 -8.04
C GLY A 545 -24.00 17.81 -9.45
N LYS A 546 -23.33 17.05 -10.33
CA LYS A 546 -23.09 17.45 -11.73
C LYS A 546 -24.22 16.97 -12.63
N LYS A 547 -24.63 17.80 -13.59
CA LYS A 547 -25.50 17.36 -14.69
C LYS A 547 -24.67 16.45 -15.60
N VAL A 548 -25.16 15.24 -15.85
CA VAL A 548 -24.49 14.25 -16.70
C VAL A 548 -25.39 13.91 -17.88
N THR A 549 -24.82 13.95 -19.09
CA THR A 549 -25.49 13.55 -20.33
C THR A 549 -24.74 12.38 -20.97
N MET A 550 -25.40 11.23 -21.08
CA MET A 550 -24.87 10.01 -21.70
C MET A 550 -25.50 9.80 -23.08
N PHE A 551 -24.70 9.89 -24.14
CA PHE A 551 -25.11 9.74 -25.53
C PHE A 551 -24.75 8.37 -26.08
N PHE A 552 -25.76 7.52 -26.26
CA PHE A 552 -25.62 6.15 -26.75
C PHE A 552 -25.73 6.12 -28.26
N THR A 553 -24.72 5.57 -28.91
CA THR A 553 -24.62 5.49 -30.37
C THR A 553 -24.13 4.11 -30.79
N PHE A 554 -24.43 3.70 -32.03
CA PHE A 554 -24.09 2.38 -32.58
C PHE A 554 -24.35 1.23 -31.57
N TRP A 555 -23.32 0.43 -31.25
CA TRP A 555 -23.46 -0.77 -30.43
C TRP A 555 -23.93 -0.49 -29.01
N GLY A 556 -23.65 0.69 -28.47
CA GLY A 556 -24.12 1.16 -27.16
C GLY A 556 -25.64 1.22 -27.06
N LEU A 557 -26.36 1.44 -28.17
CA LEU A 557 -27.83 1.41 -28.19
C LEU A 557 -28.41 0.08 -27.69
N ASN A 558 -27.67 -1.03 -27.84
CA ASN A 558 -28.13 -2.34 -27.38
C ASN A 558 -28.27 -2.42 -25.85
N ILE A 559 -27.54 -1.58 -25.11
CA ILE A 559 -27.61 -1.47 -23.65
C ILE A 559 -29.00 -0.96 -23.23
N LEU A 560 -29.55 -0.01 -23.99
CA LEU A 560 -30.81 0.68 -23.71
C LEU A 560 -32.05 -0.06 -24.21
N ARG A 561 -31.91 -1.20 -24.90
CA ARG A 561 -33.05 -1.96 -25.41
C ARG A 561 -33.79 -2.67 -24.27
N LYS A 562 -35.11 -2.70 -24.35
CA LYS A 562 -35.94 -3.55 -23.49
C LYS A 562 -35.58 -5.03 -23.70
N PRO A 563 -35.54 -5.84 -22.63
CA PRO A 563 -35.22 -7.27 -22.75
C PRO A 563 -36.32 -8.06 -23.47
N GLU A 564 -37.55 -7.55 -23.48
CA GLU A 564 -38.72 -8.16 -24.11
C GLU A 564 -38.79 -7.90 -25.62
N LYS A 565 -39.40 -8.82 -26.37
CA LYS A 565 -39.60 -8.66 -27.82
C LYS A 565 -40.84 -7.81 -28.07
N ILE A 566 -40.65 -6.60 -28.55
CA ILE A 566 -41.73 -5.68 -28.91
C ILE A 566 -42.06 -5.83 -30.40
N LYS A 567 -43.35 -5.97 -30.73
CA LYS A 567 -43.82 -5.98 -32.12
C LYS A 567 -43.80 -4.55 -32.65
N THR A 568 -42.96 -4.31 -33.63
CA THR A 568 -42.79 -3.02 -34.32
C THR A 568 -42.85 -3.23 -35.82
N ASP A 569 -43.32 -2.21 -36.54
CA ASP A 569 -43.33 -2.25 -38.00
C ASP A 569 -41.92 -1.95 -38.53
N LYS A 570 -41.34 -2.92 -39.25
CA LYS A 570 -39.93 -2.97 -39.62
C LYS A 570 -39.73 -3.61 -40.99
N GLY A 571 -38.78 -3.08 -41.77
CA GLY A 571 -38.33 -3.66 -43.03
C GLY A 571 -37.68 -5.04 -42.84
N LEU A 572 -37.48 -5.75 -43.95
CA LEU A 572 -36.91 -7.10 -43.93
C LEU A 572 -35.47 -7.12 -43.38
N MET A 573 -34.67 -6.10 -43.72
CA MET A 573 -33.29 -5.94 -43.23
C MET A 573 -33.24 -5.55 -41.73
N ASP A 574 -34.10 -4.63 -41.28
CA ASP A 574 -34.21 -4.21 -39.88
C ASP A 574 -34.58 -5.38 -38.96
N LYS A 575 -35.45 -6.27 -39.43
CA LYS A 575 -35.82 -7.50 -38.72
C LYS A 575 -34.62 -8.43 -38.55
N MET A 576 -33.74 -8.51 -39.55
CA MET A 576 -32.51 -9.31 -39.50
C MET A 576 -31.51 -8.71 -38.49
N PHE A 577 -31.22 -7.41 -38.56
CA PHE A 577 -30.36 -6.72 -37.59
C PHE A 577 -30.88 -6.88 -36.15
N SER A 578 -32.18 -6.67 -35.93
CA SER A 578 -32.82 -6.81 -34.63
C SER A 578 -32.83 -8.25 -34.07
N MET A 579 -32.59 -9.26 -34.91
CA MET A 579 -32.40 -10.65 -34.51
C MET A 579 -30.94 -10.95 -34.13
N MET A 580 -29.97 -10.36 -34.85
CA MET A 580 -28.54 -10.57 -34.62
C MET A 580 -28.00 -9.81 -33.41
N MET A 581 -28.58 -8.66 -33.07
CA MET A 581 -28.07 -7.79 -32.02
C MET A 581 -28.61 -8.14 -30.62
N PRO A 582 -27.80 -7.98 -29.56
CA PRO A 582 -28.23 -8.19 -28.18
C PRO A 582 -29.47 -7.36 -27.82
N ARG A 583 -30.31 -7.91 -26.93
CA ARG A 583 -31.51 -7.23 -26.41
C ARG A 583 -31.33 -6.94 -24.94
N GLY A 584 -30.96 -5.70 -24.66
CA GLY A 584 -30.80 -5.15 -23.32
C GLY A 584 -29.54 -5.62 -22.61
N SER A 585 -29.30 -5.00 -21.47
CA SER A 585 -28.14 -5.18 -20.59
C SER A 585 -27.82 -6.65 -20.22
N LYS A 586 -28.83 -7.52 -20.16
CA LYS A 586 -28.69 -8.95 -19.79
C LYS A 586 -28.06 -9.83 -20.86
N LYS A 587 -28.08 -9.42 -22.13
CA LYS A 587 -27.55 -10.20 -23.26
C LYS A 587 -26.21 -9.68 -23.79
N LEU A 588 -25.62 -8.70 -23.13
CA LEU A 588 -24.32 -8.15 -23.50
C LEU A 588 -23.20 -9.15 -23.19
N GLY A 589 -22.23 -9.24 -24.10
CA GLY A 589 -21.00 -10.01 -23.89
C GLY A 589 -19.92 -9.17 -23.21
N LEU A 590 -18.89 -9.82 -22.68
CA LEU A 590 -17.68 -9.11 -22.20
C LEU A 590 -16.76 -8.72 -23.36
N SER A 591 -16.08 -7.59 -23.24
CA SER A 591 -15.10 -7.11 -24.22
C SER A 591 -13.91 -8.06 -24.38
N LYS A 592 -13.53 -8.75 -23.30
CA LYS A 592 -12.50 -9.80 -23.26
C LYS A 592 -13.02 -10.99 -22.44
N MET A 593 -12.54 -12.19 -22.76
CA MET A 593 -12.91 -13.42 -22.04
C MET A 593 -14.42 -13.74 -22.02
N ASN A 594 -15.14 -13.42 -23.11
CA ASN A 594 -16.59 -13.67 -23.19
C ASN A 594 -16.95 -15.18 -23.07
N MET A 595 -16.07 -16.09 -23.53
CA MET A 595 -16.20 -17.55 -23.39
C MET A 595 -17.60 -18.07 -23.76
N CYS A 596 -18.08 -17.76 -24.98
CA CYS A 596 -19.43 -18.11 -25.43
C CYS A 596 -20.56 -17.66 -24.46
N GLY A 597 -20.36 -16.53 -23.77
CA GLY A 597 -21.29 -15.96 -22.78
C GLY A 597 -21.08 -16.44 -21.34
N MET A 598 -20.17 -17.38 -21.08
CA MET A 598 -19.82 -17.79 -19.71
C MET A 598 -19.15 -16.68 -18.92
N GLY A 599 -18.31 -15.86 -19.57
CA GLY A 599 -17.65 -14.73 -18.92
C GLY A 599 -18.64 -13.70 -18.36
N ALA A 600 -19.66 -13.34 -19.15
CA ALA A 600 -20.72 -12.44 -18.72
C ALA A 600 -21.53 -12.97 -17.51
N LYS A 601 -21.73 -14.28 -17.42
CA LYS A 601 -22.36 -14.89 -16.23
C LYS A 601 -21.43 -14.88 -15.02
N MET A 602 -20.15 -15.17 -15.22
CA MET A 602 -19.15 -15.19 -14.16
C MET A 602 -18.95 -13.80 -13.56
N ILE A 603 -18.79 -12.75 -14.37
CA ILE A 603 -18.60 -11.38 -13.86
C ILE A 603 -19.83 -10.90 -13.10
N ARG A 604 -21.05 -11.20 -13.58
CA ARG A 604 -22.29 -10.86 -12.86
C ARG A 604 -22.38 -11.58 -11.52
N LYS A 605 -21.93 -12.83 -11.45
CA LYS A 605 -21.84 -13.59 -10.19
C LYS A 605 -20.82 -12.94 -9.25
N VAL A 606 -19.61 -12.62 -9.73
CA VAL A 606 -18.58 -11.95 -8.93
C VAL A 606 -19.05 -10.59 -8.42
N MET A 607 -19.73 -9.80 -9.26
CA MET A 607 -20.33 -8.53 -8.86
C MET A 607 -21.34 -8.71 -7.74
N LYS A 608 -22.26 -9.69 -7.89
CA LYS A 608 -23.23 -10.01 -6.84
C LYS A 608 -22.55 -10.46 -5.55
N ASP A 609 -21.55 -11.34 -5.64
CA ASP A 609 -20.79 -11.84 -4.48
C ASP A 609 -20.00 -10.73 -3.79
N LYS A 610 -19.65 -9.66 -4.52
CA LYS A 610 -18.98 -8.45 -4.02
C LYS A 610 -19.93 -7.29 -3.73
N ASN A 611 -21.25 -7.50 -3.73
CA ASN A 611 -22.27 -6.45 -3.54
C ASN A 611 -22.11 -5.22 -4.48
N VAL A 612 -21.59 -5.43 -5.69
CA VAL A 612 -21.59 -4.42 -6.74
C VAL A 612 -22.95 -4.45 -7.44
N ASN A 613 -23.58 -3.28 -7.60
CA ASN A 613 -24.87 -3.17 -8.28
C ASN A 613 -24.81 -3.75 -9.69
N SER A 614 -25.89 -4.42 -10.08
CA SER A 614 -26.03 -4.91 -11.46
C SER A 614 -26.10 -3.75 -12.44
N LEU A 615 -25.75 -3.98 -13.71
CA LEU A 615 -25.90 -2.96 -14.75
C LEU A 615 -27.34 -2.40 -14.82
N GLU A 616 -28.33 -3.26 -14.58
CA GLU A 616 -29.73 -2.86 -14.52
C GLU A 616 -30.03 -1.87 -13.38
N GLU A 617 -29.48 -2.14 -12.19
CA GLU A 617 -29.61 -1.25 -11.02
C GLU A 617 -28.85 0.07 -11.22
N LEU A 618 -27.70 0.03 -11.88
CA LEU A 618 -26.90 1.21 -12.20
C LEU A 618 -27.62 2.11 -13.23
N ILE A 619 -28.27 1.52 -14.24
CA ILE A 619 -29.11 2.25 -15.20
C ILE A 619 -30.28 2.91 -14.47
N GLN A 620 -30.99 2.17 -13.61
CA GLN A 620 -32.12 2.72 -12.86
C GLN A 620 -31.69 3.84 -11.92
N SER A 621 -30.54 3.67 -11.26
CA SER A 621 -29.93 4.70 -10.39
C SER A 621 -29.59 5.97 -11.17
N ALA A 622 -29.08 5.82 -12.40
CA ALA A 622 -28.76 6.95 -13.27
C ALA A 622 -30.02 7.74 -13.63
N ILE A 623 -31.09 7.05 -14.04
CA ILE A 623 -32.38 7.68 -14.35
C ILE A 623 -32.95 8.39 -13.11
N ASN A 624 -32.94 7.73 -11.95
CA ASN A 624 -33.45 8.30 -10.70
C ASN A 624 -32.63 9.51 -10.23
N SER A 625 -31.34 9.54 -10.54
CA SER A 625 -30.43 10.64 -10.20
C SER A 625 -30.47 11.79 -11.22
N GLY A 626 -31.36 11.73 -12.22
CA GLY A 626 -31.54 12.79 -13.22
C GLY A 626 -30.49 12.82 -14.33
N ILE A 627 -29.74 11.74 -14.55
CA ILE A 627 -28.79 11.62 -15.66
C ILE A 627 -29.56 11.57 -16.98
N GLU A 628 -29.18 12.41 -17.94
CA GLU A 628 -29.81 12.43 -19.26
C GLU A 628 -29.27 11.31 -20.14
N ILE A 629 -30.09 10.28 -20.37
CA ILE A 629 -29.77 9.19 -21.28
C ILE A 629 -30.34 9.50 -22.67
N VAL A 630 -29.48 9.62 -23.67
CA VAL A 630 -29.83 10.03 -25.04
C VAL A 630 -29.46 8.94 -26.04
N ALA A 631 -30.43 8.48 -26.82
CA ALA A 631 -30.21 7.57 -27.94
C ALA A 631 -30.01 8.34 -29.25
N CYS A 632 -28.96 8.00 -29.99
CA CYS A 632 -28.64 8.59 -31.29
C CYS A 632 -29.67 8.18 -32.36
N GLN A 633 -30.44 9.15 -32.88
CA GLN A 633 -31.46 8.92 -33.92
C GLN A 633 -30.87 8.25 -35.17
N MET A 634 -29.73 8.76 -35.68
CA MET A 634 -29.10 8.21 -36.88
C MET A 634 -28.68 6.74 -36.69
N SER A 635 -28.12 6.40 -35.52
CA SER A 635 -27.77 5.00 -35.23
C SER A 635 -29.01 4.12 -35.04
N MET A 636 -30.08 4.66 -34.46
CA MET A 636 -31.37 3.95 -34.38
C MET A 636 -31.91 3.61 -35.78
N ASP A 637 -31.86 4.56 -36.71
CA ASP A 637 -32.31 4.35 -38.09
C ASP A 637 -31.45 3.31 -38.82
N VAL A 638 -30.11 3.42 -38.71
CA VAL A 638 -29.16 2.48 -39.32
C VAL A 638 -29.32 1.06 -38.79
N MET A 639 -29.59 0.92 -37.48
CA MET A 639 -29.71 -0.38 -36.81
C MET A 639 -31.15 -0.89 -36.77
N GLY A 640 -32.10 -0.15 -37.35
CA GLY A 640 -33.52 -0.50 -37.35
C GLY A 640 -34.11 -0.63 -35.94
N ILE A 641 -33.68 0.18 -34.98
CA ILE A 641 -34.19 0.21 -33.60
C ILE A 641 -35.26 1.30 -33.50
N LYS A 642 -36.46 0.94 -33.06
CA LYS A 642 -37.56 1.89 -32.86
C LYS A 642 -37.62 2.37 -31.40
N LYS A 643 -38.18 3.56 -31.16
CA LYS A 643 -38.28 4.17 -29.81
C LYS A 643 -38.98 3.24 -28.82
N GLU A 644 -40.00 2.52 -29.28
CA GLU A 644 -40.80 1.62 -28.44
C GLU A 644 -39.94 0.47 -27.86
N GLU A 645 -38.82 0.14 -28.52
CA GLU A 645 -37.87 -0.89 -28.07
C GLU A 645 -36.88 -0.42 -27.01
N LEU A 646 -36.81 0.87 -26.71
CA LEU A 646 -35.91 1.41 -25.69
C LEU A 646 -36.58 1.41 -24.30
N ILE A 647 -35.77 1.34 -23.25
CA ILE A 647 -36.23 1.49 -21.86
C ILE A 647 -36.84 2.89 -21.62
N GLU A 648 -37.66 3.01 -20.59
CA GLU A 648 -38.28 4.29 -20.22
C GLU A 648 -37.22 5.30 -19.74
N GLY A 649 -37.46 6.59 -19.95
CA GLY A 649 -36.52 7.66 -19.57
C GLY A 649 -35.45 8.01 -20.61
N VAL A 650 -35.40 7.32 -21.76
CA VAL A 650 -34.44 7.61 -22.84
C VAL A 650 -34.96 8.72 -23.76
N LYS A 651 -34.18 9.81 -23.89
CA LYS A 651 -34.39 10.86 -24.89
C LYS A 651 -33.82 10.44 -26.24
N ILE A 652 -34.34 11.02 -27.32
CA ILE A 652 -33.79 10.83 -28.67
C ILE A 652 -33.09 12.11 -29.08
N GLY A 653 -31.85 12.00 -29.53
CA GLY A 653 -31.04 13.14 -29.95
C GLY A 653 -30.20 12.83 -31.18
N GLY A 654 -29.89 13.86 -31.96
CA GLY A 654 -28.90 13.81 -33.04
C GLY A 654 -27.55 14.36 -32.58
N VAL A 655 -26.59 14.43 -33.50
CA VAL A 655 -25.26 14.99 -33.26
C VAL A 655 -25.33 16.43 -32.73
N GLY A 656 -26.25 17.27 -33.23
CA GLY A 656 -26.41 18.64 -32.76
C GLY A 656 -26.86 18.76 -31.30
N TYR A 657 -27.71 17.85 -30.82
CA TYR A 657 -28.11 17.80 -29.40
C TYR A 657 -26.90 17.47 -28.52
N TYR A 658 -26.12 16.47 -28.93
CA TYR A 658 -24.94 16.06 -28.19
C TYR A 658 -23.89 17.16 -28.14
N LEU A 659 -23.60 17.80 -29.28
CA LEU A 659 -22.63 18.88 -29.34
C LEU A 659 -23.05 20.08 -28.47
N GLY A 660 -24.34 20.40 -28.40
CA GLY A 660 -24.84 21.43 -27.47
C GLY A 660 -24.58 21.09 -26.00
N GLU A 661 -24.88 19.86 -25.58
CA GLU A 661 -24.60 19.41 -24.20
C GLU A 661 -23.09 19.31 -23.90
N ALA A 662 -22.29 18.95 -24.91
CA ALA A 662 -20.83 18.90 -24.81
C ALA A 662 -20.19 20.29 -24.73
N GLU A 663 -20.73 21.28 -25.44
CA GLU A 663 -20.27 22.66 -25.34
C GLU A 663 -20.47 23.23 -23.93
N ASP A 664 -21.52 22.81 -23.22
CA ASP A 664 -21.80 23.22 -21.84
C ASP A 664 -21.12 22.34 -20.78
N SER A 665 -20.30 21.38 -21.22
CA SER A 665 -19.56 20.45 -20.38
C SER A 665 -18.06 20.75 -20.40
N ASN A 666 -17.39 20.61 -19.25
CA ASN A 666 -15.92 20.74 -19.15
C ASN A 666 -15.19 19.39 -19.20
N VAL A 667 -15.93 18.28 -19.22
CA VAL A 667 -15.40 16.93 -19.37
C VAL A 667 -16.26 16.17 -20.37
N ASN A 668 -15.59 15.55 -21.35
CA ASN A 668 -16.21 14.72 -22.37
C ASN A 668 -15.46 13.37 -22.45
N LEU A 669 -16.16 12.25 -22.22
CA LEU A 669 -15.60 10.90 -22.28
C LEU A 669 -16.16 10.13 -23.48
N PHE A 670 -15.33 9.29 -24.11
CA PHE A 670 -15.74 8.42 -25.22
C PHE A 670 -15.45 6.96 -24.83
N ILE A 671 -16.47 6.10 -24.79
CA ILE A 671 -16.40 4.75 -24.21
C ILE A 671 -16.92 3.66 -25.17
#